data_AF-A0A2K1KH71-F1
#
_entry.id   AF-A0A2K1KH71-F1
#
_cell.length_a   1.000
_cell.length_b   1.000
_cell.length_c   1.000
_cell.angle_alpha   90.00
_cell.angle_beta   90.00
_cell.angle_gamma   90.00
#
_symmetry.space_group_name_H-M   'P 1'
#
loop_
_entity.id
_entity.type
_entity.pdbx_description
1 polymer ?
#
loop_
_entity_poly.entity_id
_entity_poly.type
_entity_poly.pdbx_seq_one_letter_code
_entity_poly.pdbx_strand_id
1 'polypeptide(L)'
;MVLPVLVTRCEEKRVMEELRVNFLGWLYVVAVVLHFCTCGAVLGQVVQANGGRLDYRNALEKSLKFFEAQRSGKLPPTQRVTWRGDSGMSDGLEQDIDLTGGYYDAGDNVKYGLPMAFTITMLSWNVIQFREELQTAGELDHALEAIKWGTDYFIKCHPEENVLWGEVGDGDSDHYCWMKPEHMTTSRKAYKIDAEHPGSDLAGETAAAMAAASIVFKPSNSRYSATLLIHARQLFAFADTYRGAYDLSIPIAQNYYKSWSGYYDELLWAALWLYDATNETRYLRYVVDNADTLGGVGWALDLFSWDNKFVGVQVKATKVLLDGNAGPYTEILQQYQAKAEYFLCAALQKNHGKQLTKSPDGMFWTQYWNNMQYVTSAAFLLSVASNYYAAAGQNPQHCISSVTTREMLAAAKQQVDYILGKNSRGKSYMIGFGSNFPLRVHHRGASIDGPVGCRKGYGKFYLVPDPNPFVLEGGIVGGPDQNDLYQDVRQNFAMAEPALYNTAPLVGLLAYLIEGYNDDGVNHGVAGILQVNGQRHLDGGLGIYSNRRMQANHRNTRKGAQVVMVIHMLVDQFVHNGKQSFKFSGKVVNKSNRPLKSAELVVHKLYGPLRGLSKVHESGNVYVLPNWSETLLPGQSIKFSYIHSYGKAQMFVRSYELA
;
A
#
# COMPACT_ATOMS: atom_id res chain seq x y z
N MET A 1 87.94 -20.15 -42.62
CA MET A 1 86.50 -20.13 -42.89
C MET A 1 85.87 -19.14 -41.93
N VAL A 2 85.33 -18.05 -42.49
CA VAL A 2 84.79 -16.89 -41.77
C VAL A 2 83.31 -17.12 -41.47
N LEU A 3 82.88 -16.99 -40.21
CA LEU A 3 81.61 -16.35 -39.83
C LEU A 3 81.45 -16.23 -38.30
N PRO A 4 81.37 -14.99 -37.76
CA PRO A 4 81.01 -14.70 -36.38
C PRO A 4 79.55 -14.24 -36.23
N VAL A 5 79.03 -14.41 -35.00
CA VAL A 5 78.00 -13.63 -34.29
C VAL A 5 76.94 -12.90 -35.14
N LEU A 6 75.71 -13.42 -35.14
CA LEU A 6 74.48 -12.71 -35.51
C LEU A 6 73.31 -13.15 -34.61
N VAL A 7 73.34 -12.69 -33.37
CA VAL A 7 72.12 -12.44 -32.59
C VAL A 7 71.96 -10.92 -32.63
N THR A 8 71.05 -10.42 -33.47
CA THR A 8 70.43 -9.07 -33.42
C THR A 8 69.65 -8.82 -34.72
N ARG A 9 68.52 -8.09 -34.60
CA ARG A 9 67.68 -7.47 -35.65
C ARG A 9 66.35 -8.10 -36.10
N CYS A 10 65.89 -9.21 -35.53
CA CYS A 10 64.52 -9.70 -35.83
C CYS A 10 63.50 -9.52 -34.68
N GLU A 11 63.92 -9.45 -33.41
CA GLU A 11 62.99 -9.26 -32.29
C GLU A 11 62.76 -7.79 -31.89
N GLU A 12 63.70 -6.86 -32.17
CA GLU A 12 63.49 -5.43 -31.92
C GLU A 12 62.52 -4.76 -32.90
N LYS A 13 62.37 -5.27 -34.13
CA LYS A 13 61.40 -4.71 -35.09
C LYS A 13 59.95 -5.02 -34.71
N ARG A 14 59.70 -6.22 -34.17
CA ARG A 14 58.34 -6.65 -33.80
C ARG A 14 57.81 -5.90 -32.56
N VAL A 15 58.68 -5.62 -31.60
CA VAL A 15 58.35 -4.83 -30.39
C VAL A 15 58.18 -3.33 -30.71
N MET A 16 58.95 -2.78 -31.65
CA MET A 16 58.82 -1.37 -32.06
C MET A 16 57.61 -1.10 -32.96
N GLU A 17 57.12 -2.11 -33.70
CA GLU A 17 55.87 -2.01 -34.47
C GLU A 17 54.63 -2.10 -33.56
N GLU A 18 54.62 -3.01 -32.57
CA GLU A 18 53.53 -3.10 -31.59
C GLU A 18 53.45 -1.87 -30.66
N LEU A 19 54.57 -1.25 -30.29
CA LEU A 19 54.58 0.00 -29.53
C LEU A 19 54.12 1.21 -30.36
N ARG A 20 54.38 1.24 -31.68
CA ARG A 20 53.86 2.30 -32.56
C ARG A 20 52.35 2.20 -32.79
N VAL A 21 51.81 1.00 -32.95
CA VAL A 21 50.35 0.79 -33.08
C VAL A 21 49.62 1.15 -31.79
N ASN A 22 50.20 0.85 -30.63
CA ASN A 22 49.60 1.21 -29.33
C ASN A 22 49.72 2.71 -28.99
N PHE A 23 50.78 3.40 -29.42
CA PHE A 23 50.95 4.85 -29.17
C PHE A 23 50.07 5.71 -30.09
N LEU A 24 49.89 5.30 -31.36
CA LEU A 24 48.93 5.93 -32.29
C LEU A 24 47.47 5.66 -31.89
N GLY A 25 47.17 4.46 -31.37
CA GLY A 25 45.85 4.14 -30.80
C GLY A 25 45.53 4.96 -29.55
N TRP A 26 46.51 5.16 -28.67
CA TRP A 26 46.35 6.02 -27.49
C TRP A 26 46.17 7.50 -27.84
N LEU A 27 46.91 8.02 -28.83
CA LEU A 27 46.73 9.39 -29.33
C LEU A 27 45.36 9.58 -30.03
N TYR A 28 44.83 8.56 -30.69
CA TYR A 28 43.49 8.59 -31.28
C TYR A 28 42.39 8.58 -30.22
N VAL A 29 42.53 7.79 -29.15
CA VAL A 29 41.59 7.77 -28.03
C VAL A 29 41.64 9.08 -27.23
N VAL A 30 42.83 9.63 -26.98
CA VAL A 30 42.98 10.93 -26.31
C VAL A 30 42.48 12.08 -27.18
N ALA A 31 42.70 12.05 -28.50
CA ALA A 31 42.16 13.04 -29.43
C ALA A 31 40.63 12.94 -29.57
N VAL A 32 40.05 11.75 -29.61
CA VAL A 32 38.58 11.55 -29.61
C VAL A 32 37.98 11.99 -28.28
N VAL A 33 38.62 11.70 -27.14
CA VAL A 33 38.17 12.17 -25.82
C VAL A 33 38.30 13.70 -25.68
N LEU A 34 39.34 14.33 -26.25
CA LEU A 34 39.49 15.79 -26.27
C LEU A 34 38.56 16.49 -27.29
N HIS A 35 38.20 15.84 -28.40
CA HIS A 35 37.20 16.36 -29.35
C HIS A 35 35.77 16.23 -28.80
N PHE A 36 35.46 15.15 -28.06
CA PHE A 36 34.20 15.03 -27.31
C PHE A 36 34.13 15.98 -26.11
N CYS A 37 35.26 16.33 -25.48
CA CYS A 37 35.31 17.33 -24.40
C CYS A 37 35.27 18.79 -24.88
N THR A 38 35.52 19.08 -26.16
CA THR A 38 35.51 20.46 -26.70
C THR A 38 34.34 20.76 -27.65
N CYS A 39 33.61 19.75 -28.14
CA CYS A 39 32.30 19.92 -28.79
C CYS A 39 31.09 19.66 -27.87
N GLY A 40 31.27 19.17 -26.64
CA GLY A 40 30.19 19.03 -25.65
C GLY A 40 29.82 20.33 -24.91
N ALA A 41 30.54 21.44 -25.17
CA ALA A 41 30.31 22.73 -24.52
C ALA A 41 29.26 23.61 -25.23
N VAL A 42 28.63 23.16 -26.31
CA VAL A 42 27.57 23.89 -27.00
C VAL A 42 26.44 22.93 -27.36
N LEU A 43 25.38 22.99 -26.55
CA LEU A 43 24.09 22.26 -26.57
C LEU A 43 23.83 21.38 -25.35
N GLY A 44 24.31 21.80 -24.17
CA GLY A 44 23.48 21.72 -22.98
C GLY A 44 22.32 22.70 -23.12
N GLN A 45 21.30 22.36 -23.93
CA GLN A 45 19.97 22.80 -23.55
C GLN A 45 19.70 22.08 -22.23
N VAL A 46 19.96 22.80 -21.13
CA VAL A 46 19.12 22.68 -19.95
C VAL A 46 17.72 22.84 -20.52
N VAL A 47 17.04 21.72 -20.76
CA VAL A 47 15.59 21.75 -20.79
C VAL A 47 15.27 22.20 -19.38
N GLN A 48 15.12 23.51 -19.21
CA GLN A 48 14.34 24.02 -18.11
C GLN A 48 13.04 23.23 -18.23
N ALA A 49 12.83 22.31 -17.28
CA ALA A 49 11.51 21.73 -17.08
C ALA A 49 10.59 22.94 -17.08
N ASN A 50 9.78 23.06 -18.13
CA ASN A 50 8.99 24.24 -18.39
C ASN A 50 8.26 24.50 -17.08
N GLY A 51 8.53 25.64 -16.44
CA GLY A 51 7.97 26.03 -15.13
C GLY A 51 6.48 26.32 -15.22
N GLY A 52 5.75 25.58 -16.05
CA GLY A 52 4.31 25.57 -16.14
C GLY A 52 3.73 24.96 -14.88
N ARG A 53 2.73 25.66 -14.33
CA ARG A 53 1.87 25.12 -13.28
C ARG A 53 1.25 23.82 -13.78
N LEU A 54 1.38 22.74 -13.00
CA LEU A 54 0.72 21.48 -13.30
C LEU A 54 -0.80 21.67 -13.22
N ASP A 55 -1.52 21.14 -14.20
CA ASP A 55 -2.99 21.23 -14.23
C ASP A 55 -3.62 20.11 -13.39
N TYR A 56 -3.73 20.33 -12.08
CA TYR A 56 -4.36 19.36 -11.18
C TYR A 56 -5.84 19.13 -11.50
N ARG A 57 -6.53 20.08 -12.14
CA ARG A 57 -7.92 19.91 -12.57
C ARG A 57 -8.02 18.86 -13.67
N ASN A 58 -7.12 18.91 -14.64
CA ASN A 58 -7.02 17.87 -15.67
C ASN A 58 -6.65 16.50 -15.08
N ALA A 59 -5.71 16.45 -14.13
CA ALA A 59 -5.36 15.21 -13.45
C ALA A 59 -6.55 14.62 -12.66
N LEU A 60 -7.33 15.46 -11.99
CA LEU A 60 -8.52 15.06 -11.24
C LEU A 60 -9.58 14.43 -12.14
N GLU A 61 -9.97 15.09 -13.22
CA GLU A 61 -10.97 14.56 -14.17
C GLU A 61 -10.53 13.19 -14.71
N LYS A 62 -9.26 13.06 -15.10
CA LYS A 62 -8.69 11.80 -15.60
C LYS A 62 -8.70 10.71 -14.53
N SER A 63 -8.35 11.03 -13.29
CA SER A 63 -8.35 10.05 -12.19
C SER A 63 -9.72 9.37 -12.00
N LEU A 64 -10.82 10.09 -12.25
CA LEU A 64 -12.18 9.56 -12.16
C LEU A 64 -12.57 8.74 -13.39
N LYS A 65 -12.12 9.14 -14.59
CA LYS A 65 -12.24 8.33 -15.81
C LYS A 65 -11.53 6.98 -15.70
N PHE A 66 -10.44 6.89 -14.94
CA PHE A 66 -9.77 5.60 -14.69
C PHE A 66 -10.73 4.61 -14.01
N PHE A 67 -11.47 5.03 -12.97
CA PHE A 67 -12.44 4.16 -12.32
C PHE A 67 -13.55 3.76 -13.30
N GLU A 68 -14.07 4.67 -14.12
CA GLU A 68 -15.01 4.31 -15.19
C GLU A 68 -14.44 3.24 -16.14
N ALA A 69 -13.16 3.36 -16.49
CA ALA A 69 -12.45 2.41 -17.33
C ALA A 69 -12.19 1.05 -16.66
N GLN A 70 -12.33 0.92 -15.34
CA GLN A 70 -12.21 -0.33 -14.58
C GLN A 70 -13.56 -1.00 -14.28
N ARG A 71 -14.71 -0.37 -14.59
CA ARG A 71 -16.04 -0.92 -14.27
C ARG A 71 -16.25 -2.30 -14.92
N SER A 72 -16.76 -3.26 -14.15
CA SER A 72 -17.31 -4.55 -14.62
C SER A 72 -18.85 -4.51 -14.50
N GLY A 73 -19.56 -5.34 -15.25
CA GLY A 73 -21.01 -5.39 -15.30
C GLY A 73 -21.63 -4.56 -16.42
N LYS A 74 -22.91 -4.21 -16.24
CA LYS A 74 -23.68 -3.38 -17.18
C LYS A 74 -23.28 -1.92 -17.03
N LEU A 75 -22.61 -1.33 -18.02
CA LEU A 75 -22.15 0.04 -17.93
C LEU A 75 -23.33 1.03 -18.01
N PRO A 76 -23.27 2.16 -17.27
CA PRO A 76 -24.33 3.16 -17.32
C PRO A 76 -24.31 3.92 -18.65
N PRO A 77 -25.44 4.47 -19.11
CA PRO A 77 -25.48 5.28 -20.33
C PRO A 77 -24.67 6.58 -20.21
N THR A 78 -24.33 7.00 -18.99
CA THR A 78 -23.49 8.18 -18.69
C THR A 78 -21.98 7.90 -18.72
N GLN A 79 -21.56 6.66 -19.03
CA GLN A 79 -20.15 6.27 -19.13
C GLN A 79 -19.38 7.16 -20.11
N ARG A 80 -18.32 7.83 -19.65
CA ARG A 80 -17.47 8.73 -20.48
C ARG A 80 -16.40 7.96 -21.24
N VAL A 81 -15.97 6.81 -20.72
CA VAL A 81 -14.98 5.94 -21.36
C VAL A 81 -15.64 5.07 -22.43
N THR A 82 -15.63 5.56 -23.67
CA THR A 82 -16.40 4.99 -24.81
C THR A 82 -15.84 3.71 -25.42
N TRP A 83 -14.58 3.36 -25.14
CA TRP A 83 -13.94 2.14 -25.64
C TRP A 83 -14.19 0.92 -24.74
N ARG A 84 -14.89 1.08 -23.61
CA ARG A 84 -15.37 0.01 -22.73
C ARG A 84 -16.83 -0.33 -23.05
N GLY A 85 -17.19 -1.60 -22.85
CA GLY A 85 -18.56 -2.11 -22.98
C GLY A 85 -18.96 -3.00 -21.80
N ASP A 86 -20.19 -3.51 -21.87
CA ASP A 86 -20.70 -4.46 -20.87
C ASP A 86 -19.82 -5.71 -20.81
N SER A 87 -19.51 -6.15 -19.59
CA SER A 87 -18.59 -7.27 -19.35
C SER A 87 -18.94 -7.94 -18.02
N GLY A 88 -18.55 -9.20 -17.82
CA GLY A 88 -18.83 -9.91 -16.56
C GLY A 88 -20.33 -10.05 -16.26
N MET A 89 -21.16 -10.13 -17.31
CA MET A 89 -22.62 -10.15 -17.18
C MET A 89 -23.18 -11.44 -16.58
N SER A 90 -22.33 -12.46 -16.39
CA SER A 90 -22.66 -13.74 -15.77
C SER A 90 -21.99 -13.94 -14.40
N ASP A 91 -21.45 -12.88 -13.81
CA ASP A 91 -20.79 -12.93 -12.49
C ASP A 91 -21.75 -13.46 -11.43
N GLY A 92 -21.35 -14.54 -10.75
CA GLY A 92 -22.14 -15.19 -9.69
C GLY A 92 -23.23 -16.14 -10.18
N LEU A 93 -23.47 -16.24 -11.50
CA LEU A 93 -24.51 -17.13 -12.05
C LEU A 93 -24.29 -18.61 -11.70
N GLU A 94 -23.03 -19.08 -11.71
CA GLU A 94 -22.68 -20.44 -11.29
C GLU A 94 -22.96 -20.70 -9.79
N GLN A 95 -23.03 -19.64 -9.00
CA GLN A 95 -23.28 -19.66 -7.56
C GLN A 95 -24.72 -19.24 -7.20
N ASP A 96 -25.60 -19.08 -8.19
CA ASP A 96 -26.99 -18.64 -8.03
C ASP A 96 -27.15 -17.29 -7.31
N ILE A 97 -26.27 -16.33 -7.64
CA ILE A 97 -26.31 -14.97 -7.09
C ILE A 97 -25.90 -13.93 -8.15
N ASP A 98 -26.53 -12.75 -8.15
CA ASP A 98 -26.07 -11.64 -8.98
C ASP A 98 -24.85 -10.97 -8.36
N LEU A 99 -23.67 -11.20 -8.94
CA LEU A 99 -22.43 -10.52 -8.58
C LEU A 99 -21.95 -9.60 -9.70
N THR A 100 -22.81 -9.19 -10.63
CA THR A 100 -22.45 -8.21 -11.67
C THR A 100 -22.19 -6.83 -11.06
N GLY A 101 -21.26 -6.06 -11.65
CA GLY A 101 -20.83 -4.77 -11.13
C GLY A 101 -19.40 -4.81 -10.57
N GLY A 102 -19.04 -3.79 -9.79
CA GLY A 102 -17.73 -3.67 -9.16
C GLY A 102 -16.63 -3.31 -10.15
N TYR A 103 -15.38 -3.43 -9.72
CA TYR A 103 -14.22 -3.01 -10.49
C TYR A 103 -13.29 -4.18 -10.81
N TYR A 104 -12.73 -4.20 -12.00
CA TYR A 104 -11.52 -4.96 -12.25
C TYR A 104 -10.34 -4.32 -11.52
N ASP A 105 -9.48 -5.15 -10.94
CA ASP A 105 -8.48 -4.72 -9.98
C ASP A 105 -7.34 -3.89 -10.61
N ALA A 106 -6.74 -4.41 -11.67
CA ALA A 106 -5.58 -3.81 -12.31
C ALA A 106 -5.62 -3.96 -13.84
N GLY A 107 -4.61 -4.61 -14.43
CA GLY A 107 -4.55 -4.92 -15.86
C GLY A 107 -5.38 -6.13 -16.30
N ASP A 108 -6.00 -6.81 -15.34
CA ASP A 108 -6.70 -8.08 -15.44
C ASP A 108 -8.23 -7.96 -15.35
N ASN A 109 -8.93 -9.09 -15.40
CA ASN A 109 -10.40 -9.10 -15.34
C ASN A 109 -10.94 -9.79 -14.07
N VAL A 110 -10.11 -9.94 -13.04
CA VAL A 110 -10.52 -10.48 -11.75
C VAL A 110 -11.01 -9.35 -10.85
N LYS A 111 -12.02 -9.65 -10.04
CA LYS A 111 -12.54 -8.74 -9.01
C LYS A 111 -12.06 -9.20 -7.66
N TYR A 112 -10.88 -8.71 -7.23
CA TYR A 112 -10.35 -8.98 -5.90
C TYR A 112 -10.99 -8.04 -4.86
N GLY A 113 -11.73 -8.61 -3.91
CA GLY A 113 -12.52 -7.85 -2.95
C GLY A 113 -11.70 -7.01 -1.98
N LEU A 114 -10.57 -7.53 -1.48
CA LEU A 114 -9.74 -6.84 -0.49
C LEU A 114 -9.15 -5.51 -1.03
N PRO A 115 -8.40 -5.48 -2.15
CA PRO A 115 -7.91 -4.22 -2.72
C PRO A 115 -9.02 -3.32 -3.25
N MET A 116 -10.15 -3.87 -3.72
CA MET A 116 -11.31 -3.08 -4.10
C MET A 116 -11.93 -2.38 -2.89
N ALA A 117 -12.10 -3.06 -1.76
CA ALA A 117 -12.66 -2.49 -0.54
C ALA A 117 -11.76 -1.35 -0.03
N PHE A 118 -10.45 -1.57 0.00
CA PHE A 118 -9.48 -0.53 0.32
C PHE A 118 -9.60 0.69 -0.60
N THR A 119 -9.75 0.47 -1.91
CA THR A 119 -9.96 1.55 -2.90
C THR A 119 -11.20 2.38 -2.55
N ILE A 120 -12.32 1.74 -2.21
CA ILE A 120 -13.57 2.43 -1.85
C ILE A 120 -13.43 3.16 -0.51
N THR A 121 -12.73 2.60 0.47
CA THR A 121 -12.40 3.30 1.71
C THR A 121 -11.58 4.55 1.43
N MET A 122 -10.56 4.47 0.57
CA MET A 122 -9.70 5.60 0.23
C MET A 122 -10.42 6.70 -0.57
N LEU A 123 -11.26 6.33 -1.54
CA LEU A 123 -12.12 7.29 -2.24
C LEU A 123 -13.09 7.98 -1.28
N SER A 124 -13.70 7.21 -0.37
CA SER A 124 -14.61 7.75 0.63
C SER A 124 -13.89 8.68 1.60
N TRP A 125 -12.69 8.31 2.06
CA TRP A 125 -11.88 9.18 2.91
C TRP A 125 -11.52 10.49 2.19
N ASN A 126 -11.13 10.42 0.91
CA ASN A 126 -10.89 11.61 0.09
C ASN A 126 -12.11 12.53 0.03
N VAL A 127 -13.31 12.00 -0.24
CA VAL A 127 -14.54 12.81 -0.28
C VAL A 127 -14.90 13.38 1.08
N ILE A 128 -14.62 12.67 2.19
CA ILE A 128 -14.85 13.19 3.55
C ILE A 128 -13.92 14.37 3.85
N GLN A 129 -12.65 14.31 3.44
CA GLN A 129 -11.65 15.34 3.74
C GLN A 129 -11.74 16.55 2.82
N PHE A 130 -12.05 16.33 1.53
CA PHE A 130 -11.90 17.33 0.47
C PHE A 130 -13.20 17.57 -0.29
N ARG A 131 -14.35 17.48 0.40
CA ARG A 131 -15.67 17.54 -0.22
C ARG A 131 -15.90 18.87 -0.95
N GLU A 132 -15.54 19.97 -0.29
CA GLU A 132 -15.78 21.32 -0.79
C GLU A 132 -14.89 21.62 -1.99
N GLU A 133 -13.65 21.14 -1.97
CA GLU A 133 -12.70 21.26 -3.07
C GLU A 133 -13.13 20.42 -4.27
N LEU A 134 -13.63 19.20 -4.05
CA LEU A 134 -14.22 18.38 -5.13
C LEU A 134 -15.47 19.03 -5.72
N GLN A 135 -16.31 19.64 -4.89
CA GLN A 135 -17.50 20.37 -5.35
C GLN A 135 -17.12 21.60 -6.18
N THR A 136 -16.14 22.36 -5.73
CA THR A 136 -15.61 23.55 -6.43
C THR A 136 -14.90 23.17 -7.73
N ALA A 137 -14.23 22.01 -7.73
CA ALA A 137 -13.63 21.44 -8.92
C ALA A 137 -14.68 20.90 -9.92
N GLY A 138 -15.94 20.72 -9.52
CA GLY A 138 -17.00 20.17 -10.36
C GLY A 138 -16.96 18.64 -10.50
N GLU A 139 -16.22 17.95 -9.63
CA GLU A 139 -15.94 16.51 -9.74
C GLU A 139 -16.49 15.69 -8.56
N LEU A 140 -17.23 16.33 -7.63
CA LEU A 140 -17.86 15.63 -6.51
C LEU A 140 -18.82 14.53 -6.99
N ASP A 141 -19.67 14.79 -7.98
CA ASP A 141 -20.65 13.82 -8.44
C ASP A 141 -20.00 12.57 -9.06
N HIS A 142 -18.95 12.75 -9.88
CA HIS A 142 -18.19 11.63 -10.42
C HIS A 142 -17.46 10.84 -9.32
N ALA A 143 -16.95 11.51 -8.27
CA ALA A 143 -16.37 10.83 -7.11
C ALA A 143 -17.43 10.03 -6.33
N LEU A 144 -18.64 10.58 -6.15
CA LEU A 144 -19.77 9.87 -5.55
C LEU A 144 -20.18 8.67 -6.41
N GLU A 145 -20.24 8.80 -7.72
CA GLU A 145 -20.54 7.69 -8.64
C GLU A 145 -19.50 6.58 -8.56
N ALA A 146 -18.21 6.91 -8.43
CA ALA A 146 -17.14 5.93 -8.27
C ALA A 146 -17.30 5.14 -6.95
N ILE A 147 -17.56 5.83 -5.83
CA ILE A 147 -17.82 5.17 -4.54
C ILE A 147 -19.11 4.33 -4.63
N LYS A 148 -20.16 4.85 -5.26
CA LYS A 148 -21.44 4.16 -5.38
C LYS A 148 -21.30 2.86 -6.16
N TRP A 149 -20.54 2.86 -7.25
CA TRP A 149 -20.33 1.67 -8.08
C TRP A 149 -19.71 0.50 -7.31
N GLY A 150 -18.71 0.78 -6.47
CA GLY A 150 -18.10 -0.24 -5.61
C GLY A 150 -19.01 -0.66 -4.47
N THR A 151 -19.71 0.28 -3.83
CA THR A 151 -20.61 -0.04 -2.70
C THR A 151 -21.88 -0.79 -3.14
N ASP A 152 -22.44 -0.50 -4.32
CA ASP A 152 -23.54 -1.28 -4.89
C ASP A 152 -23.12 -2.74 -5.11
N TYR A 153 -21.88 -2.97 -5.55
CA TYR A 153 -21.31 -4.30 -5.67
C TYR A 153 -21.12 -4.97 -4.30
N PHE A 154 -20.62 -4.28 -3.28
CA PHE A 154 -20.48 -4.86 -1.94
C PHE A 154 -21.82 -5.22 -1.28
N ILE A 155 -22.89 -4.47 -1.56
CA ILE A 155 -24.24 -4.84 -1.14
C ILE A 155 -24.64 -6.20 -1.74
N LYS A 156 -24.38 -6.41 -3.03
CA LYS A 156 -24.63 -7.71 -3.69
C LYS A 156 -23.77 -8.83 -3.12
N CYS A 157 -22.50 -8.53 -2.81
CA CYS A 157 -21.57 -9.50 -2.21
C CYS A 157 -21.92 -9.91 -0.78
N HIS A 158 -22.73 -9.14 -0.05
CA HIS A 158 -23.08 -9.39 1.34
C HIS A 158 -24.58 -9.69 1.50
N PRO A 159 -25.05 -10.86 1.02
CA PRO A 159 -26.47 -11.22 1.03
C PRO A 159 -27.00 -11.60 2.43
N GLU A 160 -26.13 -12.05 3.33
CA GLU A 160 -26.45 -12.52 4.67
C GLU A 160 -25.38 -12.08 5.66
N GLU A 161 -25.72 -11.92 6.94
CA GLU A 161 -24.87 -11.23 7.95
C GLU A 161 -23.43 -11.77 8.08
N ASN A 162 -23.24 -13.06 7.86
CA ASN A 162 -21.94 -13.75 7.98
C ASN A 162 -21.50 -14.38 6.65
N VAL A 163 -21.91 -13.83 5.51
CA VAL A 163 -21.52 -14.30 4.18
C VAL A 163 -21.04 -13.14 3.31
N LEU A 164 -19.78 -13.17 2.87
CA LEU A 164 -19.25 -12.17 1.96
C LEU A 164 -18.57 -12.81 0.75
N TRP A 165 -19.07 -12.51 -0.45
CA TRP A 165 -18.42 -12.85 -1.71
C TRP A 165 -17.22 -11.94 -1.96
N GLY A 166 -16.02 -12.53 -1.84
CA GLY A 166 -14.75 -11.82 -1.81
C GLY A 166 -14.00 -11.78 -3.12
N GLU A 167 -14.30 -12.67 -4.06
CA GLU A 167 -13.59 -12.75 -5.33
C GLU A 167 -14.50 -13.26 -6.45
N VAL A 168 -14.39 -12.67 -7.65
CA VAL A 168 -15.04 -13.19 -8.85
C VAL A 168 -14.02 -13.27 -9.98
N GLY A 169 -13.79 -14.48 -10.47
CA GLY A 169 -12.69 -14.80 -11.37
C GLY A 169 -11.68 -15.72 -10.70
N ASP A 170 -10.98 -16.50 -11.52
CA ASP A 170 -9.82 -17.27 -11.08
C ASP A 170 -8.56 -16.66 -11.71
N GLY A 171 -7.66 -16.16 -10.87
CA GLY A 171 -6.46 -15.44 -11.31
C GLY A 171 -5.60 -16.23 -12.28
N ASP A 172 -5.38 -17.53 -12.03
CA ASP A 172 -4.54 -18.36 -12.90
C ASP A 172 -5.14 -18.47 -14.30
N SER A 173 -6.45 -18.71 -14.40
CA SER A 173 -7.15 -18.80 -15.69
C SER A 173 -7.28 -17.44 -16.39
N ASP A 174 -7.51 -16.35 -15.65
CA ASP A 174 -7.57 -15.01 -16.22
C ASP A 174 -6.21 -14.53 -16.72
N HIS A 175 -5.14 -14.87 -15.99
CA HIS A 175 -3.75 -14.53 -16.33
C HIS A 175 -3.13 -15.51 -17.34
N TYR A 176 -3.80 -16.63 -17.61
CA TYR A 176 -3.49 -17.48 -18.75
C TYR A 176 -3.92 -16.84 -20.08
N CYS A 177 -4.87 -15.89 -20.07
CA CYS A 177 -5.44 -15.26 -21.26
C CYS A 177 -5.16 -13.75 -21.33
N TRP A 178 -4.86 -13.24 -22.53
CA TRP A 178 -4.80 -11.80 -22.79
C TRP A 178 -6.03 -11.37 -23.58
N MET A 179 -7.15 -11.19 -22.88
CA MET A 179 -8.46 -10.91 -23.49
C MET A 179 -9.10 -9.65 -22.92
N LYS A 180 -9.82 -8.93 -23.78
CA LYS A 180 -10.61 -7.76 -23.40
C LYS A 180 -11.77 -8.21 -22.49
N PRO A 181 -12.12 -7.45 -21.43
CA PRO A 181 -13.21 -7.82 -20.53
C PRO A 181 -14.54 -8.20 -21.22
N GLU A 182 -14.92 -7.49 -22.28
CA GLU A 182 -16.19 -7.70 -23.00
C GLU A 182 -16.26 -9.03 -23.76
N HIS A 183 -15.12 -9.71 -23.92
CA HIS A 183 -15.00 -10.95 -24.67
C HIS A 183 -14.32 -12.07 -23.89
N MET A 184 -14.08 -11.89 -22.59
CA MET A 184 -13.39 -12.89 -21.77
C MET A 184 -14.16 -14.22 -21.75
N THR A 185 -13.41 -15.32 -21.84
CA THR A 185 -13.93 -16.69 -21.80
C THR A 185 -13.34 -17.49 -20.63
N THR A 186 -12.66 -16.81 -19.72
CA THR A 186 -11.99 -17.38 -18.55
C THR A 186 -13.00 -17.71 -17.45
N SER A 187 -12.60 -18.54 -16.48
CA SER A 187 -13.49 -18.88 -15.37
C SER A 187 -13.84 -17.62 -14.59
N ARG A 188 -15.14 -17.45 -14.31
CA ARG A 188 -15.67 -16.37 -13.47
C ARG A 188 -16.34 -16.90 -12.21
N LYS A 189 -15.87 -18.07 -11.76
CA LYS A 189 -16.28 -18.66 -10.48
C LYS A 189 -16.10 -17.63 -9.36
N ALA A 190 -17.12 -17.49 -8.54
CA ALA A 190 -17.08 -16.63 -7.37
C ALA A 190 -16.67 -17.42 -6.12
N TYR A 191 -16.00 -16.74 -5.19
CA TYR A 191 -15.53 -17.28 -3.93
C TYR A 191 -15.98 -16.39 -2.78
N LYS A 192 -16.32 -17.02 -1.65
CA LYS A 192 -16.84 -16.34 -0.47
C LYS A 192 -16.07 -16.72 0.78
N ILE A 193 -16.23 -15.89 1.79
CA ILE A 193 -15.95 -16.21 3.19
C ILE A 193 -17.27 -16.33 3.96
N ASP A 194 -17.27 -17.19 4.98
CA ASP A 194 -18.40 -17.40 5.88
C ASP A 194 -17.92 -17.76 7.29
N ALA A 195 -18.84 -18.14 8.19
CA ALA A 195 -18.53 -18.46 9.58
C ALA A 195 -17.57 -19.66 9.70
N GLU A 196 -17.68 -20.64 8.79
CA GLU A 196 -16.83 -21.83 8.73
C GLU A 196 -15.51 -21.56 8.00
N HIS A 197 -15.49 -20.62 7.06
CA HIS A 197 -14.32 -20.19 6.30
C HIS A 197 -14.12 -18.67 6.44
N PRO A 198 -13.58 -18.20 7.59
CA PRO A 198 -13.55 -16.78 7.92
C PRO A 198 -12.55 -15.96 7.08
N GLY A 199 -12.72 -14.65 7.08
CA GLY A 199 -11.82 -13.69 6.45
C GLY A 199 -11.99 -12.28 7.03
N SER A 200 -11.44 -12.07 8.22
CA SER A 200 -11.58 -10.84 9.01
C SER A 200 -10.94 -9.62 8.37
N ASP A 201 -9.87 -9.80 7.61
CA ASP A 201 -9.23 -8.76 6.80
C ASP A 201 -10.17 -8.28 5.70
N LEU A 202 -10.65 -9.19 4.85
CA LEU A 202 -11.60 -8.87 3.78
C LEU A 202 -12.92 -8.29 4.32
N ALA A 203 -13.53 -8.94 5.31
CA ALA A 203 -14.77 -8.46 5.91
C ALA A 203 -14.57 -7.13 6.67
N GLY A 204 -13.45 -6.97 7.37
CA GLY A 204 -13.08 -5.74 8.07
C GLY A 204 -12.86 -4.57 7.11
N GLU A 205 -12.09 -4.76 6.02
CA GLU A 205 -11.91 -3.70 5.03
C GLU A 205 -13.21 -3.36 4.30
N THR A 206 -14.06 -4.34 4.01
CA THR A 206 -15.38 -4.08 3.40
C THR A 206 -16.30 -3.33 4.39
N ALA A 207 -16.24 -3.65 5.68
CA ALA A 207 -16.93 -2.89 6.72
C ALA A 207 -16.44 -1.44 6.80
N ALA A 208 -15.12 -1.22 6.73
CA ALA A 208 -14.51 0.10 6.67
C ALA A 208 -14.99 0.90 5.45
N ALA A 209 -14.99 0.27 4.27
CA ALA A 209 -15.45 0.87 3.02
C ALA A 209 -16.91 1.33 3.11
N MET A 210 -17.79 0.45 3.60
CA MET A 210 -19.22 0.77 3.73
C MET A 210 -19.49 1.81 4.83
N ALA A 211 -18.77 1.76 5.95
CA ALA A 211 -18.87 2.77 6.99
C ALA A 211 -18.41 4.15 6.50
N ALA A 212 -17.25 4.24 5.85
CA ALA A 212 -16.74 5.49 5.27
C ALA A 212 -17.69 6.04 4.20
N ALA A 213 -18.15 5.20 3.27
CA ALA A 213 -19.12 5.60 2.25
C ALA A 213 -20.47 6.05 2.85
N SER A 214 -20.91 5.46 3.96
CA SER A 214 -22.12 5.91 4.64
C SER A 214 -22.03 7.37 5.08
N ILE A 215 -20.85 7.84 5.52
CA ILE A 215 -20.61 9.26 5.87
C ILE A 215 -20.73 10.12 4.62
N VAL A 216 -20.10 9.69 3.52
CA VAL A 216 -20.08 10.40 2.23
C VAL A 216 -21.49 10.66 1.68
N PHE A 217 -22.37 9.64 1.74
CA PHE A 217 -23.73 9.71 1.21
C PHE A 217 -24.75 10.28 2.18
N LYS A 218 -24.43 10.43 3.47
CA LYS A 218 -25.39 10.94 4.47
C LYS A 218 -26.06 12.27 4.07
N PRO A 219 -25.34 13.26 3.48
CA PRO A 219 -25.96 14.53 3.10
C PRO A 219 -26.85 14.46 1.85
N SER A 220 -26.53 13.60 0.88
CA SER A 220 -27.22 13.54 -0.42
C SER A 220 -28.20 12.38 -0.56
N ASN A 221 -28.01 11.30 0.20
CA ASN A 221 -28.84 10.09 0.17
C ASN A 221 -28.78 9.35 1.52
N SER A 222 -29.53 9.86 2.49
CA SER A 222 -29.57 9.31 3.86
C SER A 222 -30.08 7.87 3.94
N ARG A 223 -30.99 7.46 3.05
CA ARG A 223 -31.50 6.07 2.98
C ARG A 223 -30.41 5.10 2.52
N TYR A 224 -29.65 5.46 1.49
CA TYR A 224 -28.52 4.66 1.05
C TYR A 224 -27.42 4.61 2.11
N SER A 225 -27.09 5.76 2.72
CA SER A 225 -26.19 5.83 3.87
C SER A 225 -26.58 4.87 5.01
N ALA A 226 -27.86 4.82 5.40
CA ALA A 226 -28.35 3.89 6.40
C ALA A 226 -28.21 2.41 5.97
N THR A 227 -28.42 2.11 4.70
CA THR A 227 -28.24 0.76 4.13
C THR A 227 -26.78 0.33 4.23
N LEU A 228 -25.85 1.19 3.81
CA LEU A 228 -24.40 0.93 3.92
C LEU A 228 -23.97 0.69 5.37
N LEU A 229 -24.53 1.46 6.31
CA LEU A 229 -24.19 1.32 7.72
C LEU A 229 -24.70 0.01 8.34
N ILE A 230 -25.82 -0.54 7.86
CA ILE A 230 -26.30 -1.87 8.27
C ILE A 230 -25.27 -2.93 7.87
N HIS A 231 -24.90 -2.97 6.59
CA HIS A 231 -23.90 -3.92 6.11
C HIS A 231 -22.55 -3.73 6.82
N ALA A 232 -22.10 -2.50 7.04
CA ALA A 232 -20.85 -2.22 7.74
C ALA A 232 -20.82 -2.80 9.17
N ARG A 233 -21.92 -2.66 9.91
CA ARG A 233 -22.02 -3.20 11.28
C ARG A 233 -22.03 -4.72 11.29
N GLN A 234 -22.76 -5.34 10.38
CA GLN A 234 -22.83 -6.80 10.22
C GLN A 234 -21.47 -7.37 9.82
N LEU A 235 -20.81 -6.81 8.79
CA LEU A 235 -19.49 -7.25 8.34
C LEU A 235 -18.41 -7.09 9.42
N PHE A 236 -18.45 -6.01 10.20
CA PHE A 236 -17.53 -5.86 11.33
C PHE A 236 -17.79 -6.90 12.41
N ALA A 237 -19.06 -7.17 12.75
CA ALA A 237 -19.39 -8.21 13.72
C ALA A 237 -18.96 -9.60 13.22
N PHE A 238 -19.18 -9.90 11.94
CA PHE A 238 -18.72 -11.12 11.28
C PHE A 238 -17.18 -11.25 11.37
N ALA A 239 -16.46 -10.21 10.96
CA ALA A 239 -15.00 -10.16 10.98
C ALA A 239 -14.41 -10.37 12.38
N ASP A 240 -14.99 -9.75 13.40
CA ASP A 240 -14.49 -9.81 14.78
C ASP A 240 -14.85 -11.13 15.49
N THR A 241 -16.02 -11.70 15.17
CA THR A 241 -16.53 -12.94 15.78
C THR A 241 -15.82 -14.17 15.21
N TYR A 242 -15.66 -14.24 13.88
CA TYR A 242 -15.05 -15.38 13.19
C TYR A 242 -13.69 -14.97 12.65
N ARG A 243 -12.65 -15.10 13.49
CA ARG A 243 -11.34 -14.56 13.20
C ARG A 243 -10.48 -15.46 12.31
N GLY A 244 -10.03 -14.94 11.17
CA GLY A 244 -9.15 -15.65 10.24
C GLY A 244 -8.71 -14.76 9.07
N ALA A 245 -7.60 -15.10 8.43
CA ALA A 245 -7.17 -14.42 7.20
C ALA A 245 -7.94 -14.97 5.99
N TYR A 246 -8.49 -14.11 5.14
CA TYR A 246 -9.41 -14.54 4.07
C TYR A 246 -8.73 -15.43 3.04
N ASP A 247 -7.42 -15.28 2.83
CA ASP A 247 -6.64 -16.04 1.85
C ASP A 247 -6.45 -17.51 2.26
N LEU A 248 -6.78 -17.87 3.52
CA LEU A 248 -6.89 -19.27 3.93
C LEU A 248 -8.23 -19.90 3.52
N SER A 249 -9.27 -19.06 3.41
CA SER A 249 -10.64 -19.43 3.03
C SER A 249 -10.87 -19.33 1.52
N ILE A 250 -10.14 -18.43 0.85
CA ILE A 250 -10.06 -18.27 -0.61
C ILE A 250 -8.59 -18.48 -1.03
N PRO A 251 -8.08 -19.73 -1.09
CA PRO A 251 -6.67 -20.01 -1.31
C PRO A 251 -6.10 -19.49 -2.63
N ILE A 252 -6.94 -19.33 -3.65
CA ILE A 252 -6.51 -18.82 -4.97
C ILE A 252 -6.02 -17.37 -4.89
N ALA A 253 -6.48 -16.60 -3.89
CA ALA A 253 -6.06 -15.22 -3.70
C ALA A 253 -4.60 -15.12 -3.21
N GLN A 254 -4.01 -16.19 -2.66
CA GLN A 254 -2.66 -16.19 -2.08
C GLN A 254 -1.55 -15.85 -3.09
N ASN A 255 -1.79 -16.10 -4.39
CA ASN A 255 -0.83 -15.78 -5.44
C ASN A 255 -0.88 -14.30 -5.87
N TYR A 256 -1.89 -13.55 -5.39
CA TYR A 256 -2.19 -12.18 -5.85
C TYR A 256 -2.27 -11.22 -4.67
N TYR A 257 -3.32 -11.34 -3.86
CA TYR A 257 -3.67 -10.46 -2.75
C TYR A 257 -3.62 -11.19 -1.41
N LYS A 258 -2.53 -11.93 -1.18
CA LYS A 258 -2.28 -12.58 0.11
C LYS A 258 -2.34 -11.58 1.27
N SER A 259 -3.01 -11.97 2.35
CA SER A 259 -2.99 -11.25 3.62
C SER A 259 -1.64 -11.45 4.31
N TRP A 260 -0.72 -10.50 4.13
CA TRP A 260 0.63 -10.55 4.70
C TRP A 260 0.70 -9.95 6.10
N SER A 261 -0.04 -8.86 6.33
CA SER A 261 -0.18 -8.19 7.63
C SER A 261 -1.05 -8.99 8.61
N GLY A 262 -1.95 -9.83 8.10
CA GLY A 262 -3.02 -10.46 8.87
C GLY A 262 -4.29 -9.62 8.81
N TYR A 263 -5.08 -9.64 9.89
CA TYR A 263 -6.40 -8.96 9.93
C TYR A 263 -6.55 -8.00 11.12
N TYR A 264 -5.50 -7.83 11.93
CA TYR A 264 -5.60 -7.08 13.17
C TYR A 264 -5.76 -5.58 12.93
N ASP A 265 -5.09 -5.07 11.90
CA ASP A 265 -5.19 -3.70 11.47
C ASP A 265 -6.56 -3.38 10.85
N GLU A 266 -7.17 -4.29 10.09
CA GLU A 266 -8.51 -4.12 9.51
C GLU A 266 -9.59 -4.07 10.59
N LEU A 267 -9.46 -4.84 11.68
CA LEU A 267 -10.39 -4.77 12.80
C LEU A 267 -10.33 -3.38 13.49
N LEU A 268 -9.13 -2.86 13.76
CA LEU A 268 -8.98 -1.52 14.32
C LEU A 268 -9.44 -0.43 13.34
N TRP A 269 -9.15 -0.63 12.06
CA TRP A 269 -9.51 0.27 10.96
C TRP A 269 -11.02 0.39 10.78
N ALA A 270 -11.72 -0.74 10.68
CA ALA A 270 -13.16 -0.79 10.57
C ALA A 270 -13.85 -0.20 11.79
N ALA A 271 -13.34 -0.47 12.99
CA ALA A 271 -13.86 0.11 14.23
C ALA A 271 -13.74 1.64 14.23
N LEU A 272 -12.62 2.22 13.80
CA LEU A 272 -12.49 3.68 13.69
C LEU A 272 -13.46 4.29 12.66
N TRP A 273 -13.67 3.63 11.52
CA TRP A 273 -14.64 4.10 10.54
C TRP A 273 -16.08 4.01 11.03
N LEU A 274 -16.43 2.93 11.74
CA LEU A 274 -17.73 2.80 12.38
C LEU A 274 -17.92 3.83 13.49
N TYR A 275 -16.88 4.15 14.26
CA TYR A 275 -16.92 5.24 15.22
C TYR A 275 -17.25 6.58 14.54
N ASP A 276 -16.52 6.93 13.46
CA ASP A 276 -16.79 8.17 12.70
C ASP A 276 -18.21 8.21 12.11
N ALA A 277 -18.71 7.07 11.62
CA ALA A 277 -20.03 6.99 10.99
C ALA A 277 -21.19 7.06 11.98
N THR A 278 -21.00 6.54 13.19
CA THR A 278 -22.09 6.31 14.17
C THR A 278 -22.02 7.20 15.41
N ASN A 279 -20.84 7.70 15.75
CA ASN A 279 -20.51 8.29 17.05
C ASN A 279 -20.75 7.35 18.25
N GLU A 280 -20.83 6.04 18.03
CA GLU A 280 -21.03 5.06 19.10
C GLU A 280 -19.71 4.73 19.80
N THR A 281 -19.61 5.08 21.07
CA THR A 281 -18.38 4.94 21.87
C THR A 281 -17.87 3.49 22.02
N ARG A 282 -18.72 2.48 21.75
CA ARG A 282 -18.29 1.07 21.76
C ARG A 282 -17.20 0.79 20.73
N TYR A 283 -17.20 1.46 19.59
CA TYR A 283 -16.19 1.25 18.55
C TYR A 283 -14.86 1.91 18.91
N LEU A 284 -14.89 3.14 19.45
CA LEU A 284 -13.68 3.77 19.99
C LEU A 284 -13.10 2.95 21.16
N ARG A 285 -13.97 2.44 22.05
CA ARG A 285 -13.56 1.55 23.12
C ARG A 285 -12.90 0.27 22.57
N TYR A 286 -13.46 -0.33 21.53
CA TYR A 286 -12.84 -1.49 20.88
C TYR A 286 -11.40 -1.20 20.44
N VAL A 287 -11.18 -0.06 19.78
CA VAL A 287 -9.84 0.36 19.31
C VAL A 287 -8.88 0.52 20.50
N VAL A 288 -9.34 1.13 21.58
CA VAL A 288 -8.52 1.42 22.77
C VAL A 288 -8.22 0.15 23.57
N ASP A 289 -9.23 -0.67 23.84
CA ASP A 289 -9.10 -1.90 24.64
C ASP A 289 -8.24 -2.94 23.92
N ASN A 290 -8.22 -2.91 22.58
CA ASN A 290 -7.42 -3.81 21.74
C ASN A 290 -6.13 -3.17 21.19
N ALA A 291 -5.75 -1.98 21.66
CA ALA A 291 -4.68 -1.20 21.05
C ALA A 291 -3.33 -1.93 21.01
N ASP A 292 -2.98 -2.63 22.10
CA ASP A 292 -1.73 -3.40 22.19
C ASP A 292 -1.89 -4.79 21.56
N THR A 293 -2.98 -5.50 21.87
CA THR A 293 -3.21 -6.89 21.44
C THR A 293 -3.38 -7.04 19.94
N LEU A 294 -3.96 -6.04 19.26
CA LEU A 294 -4.06 -5.99 17.80
C LEU A 294 -2.92 -5.16 17.18
N GLY A 295 -1.93 -4.71 17.97
CA GLY A 295 -0.70 -4.09 17.46
C GLY A 295 -0.79 -2.61 17.08
N GLY A 296 -1.95 -1.98 17.26
CA GLY A 296 -2.19 -0.57 16.94
C GLY A 296 -1.18 0.42 17.55
N VAL A 297 -0.80 0.19 18.81
CA VAL A 297 0.24 0.99 19.52
C VAL A 297 1.58 0.27 19.66
N GLY A 298 1.68 -0.98 19.21
CA GLY A 298 2.92 -1.76 19.27
C GLY A 298 3.87 -1.38 18.13
N TRP A 299 3.35 -1.34 16.90
CA TRP A 299 4.15 -1.20 15.69
C TRP A 299 4.32 0.26 15.26
N ALA A 300 5.56 0.65 14.96
CA ALA A 300 5.86 1.87 14.22
C ALA A 300 6.23 1.45 12.79
N LEU A 301 5.43 1.87 11.80
CA LEU A 301 5.58 1.44 10.41
C LEU A 301 5.86 2.62 9.49
N ASP A 302 6.42 2.32 8.32
CA ASP A 302 6.82 3.27 7.27
C ASP A 302 6.01 3.08 5.97
N LEU A 303 4.88 2.35 6.01
CA LEU A 303 4.05 2.03 4.85
C LEU A 303 2.55 1.94 5.19
N PHE A 304 1.71 2.20 4.20
CA PHE A 304 0.25 2.09 4.25
C PHE A 304 -0.25 1.58 2.87
N SER A 305 -1.07 0.54 2.85
CA SER A 305 -1.46 -0.17 1.62
C SER A 305 -2.81 -0.87 1.73
N TRP A 306 -3.26 -1.50 0.64
CA TRP A 306 -4.40 -2.43 0.64
C TRP A 306 -4.23 -3.61 1.59
N ASP A 307 -3.01 -3.93 2.05
CA ASP A 307 -2.71 -5.02 2.98
C ASP A 307 -2.53 -4.47 4.40
N ASN A 308 -1.81 -3.36 4.58
CA ASN A 308 -1.45 -2.86 5.91
C ASN A 308 -2.07 -1.49 6.21
N LYS A 309 -2.95 -1.43 7.22
CA LYS A 309 -3.74 -0.25 7.61
C LYS A 309 -3.22 0.44 8.87
N PHE A 310 -2.21 -0.10 9.55
CA PHE A 310 -1.78 0.43 10.85
C PHE A 310 -1.46 1.93 10.85
N VAL A 311 -0.74 2.44 9.84
CA VAL A 311 -0.45 3.88 9.76
C VAL A 311 -1.74 4.69 9.59
N GLY A 312 -2.69 4.21 8.77
CA GLY A 312 -4.02 4.82 8.63
C GLY A 312 -4.81 4.80 9.95
N VAL A 313 -4.82 3.68 10.66
CA VAL A 313 -5.41 3.53 12.01
C VAL A 313 -4.81 4.54 12.97
N GLN A 314 -3.49 4.66 13.01
CA GLN A 314 -2.76 5.56 13.90
C GLN A 314 -3.08 7.03 13.59
N VAL A 315 -3.10 7.42 12.32
CA VAL A 315 -3.48 8.79 11.89
C VAL A 315 -4.93 9.10 12.24
N LYS A 316 -5.87 8.17 12.03
CA LYS A 316 -7.28 8.36 12.40
C LYS A 316 -7.48 8.42 13.92
N ALA A 317 -6.84 7.56 14.70
CA ALA A 317 -6.88 7.60 16.17
C ALA A 317 -6.31 8.92 16.70
N THR A 318 -5.26 9.45 16.06
CA THR A 318 -4.70 10.78 16.35
C THR A 318 -5.74 11.89 16.12
N LYS A 319 -6.56 11.80 15.08
CA LYS A 319 -7.66 12.76 14.86
C LYS A 319 -8.59 12.83 16.08
N VAL A 320 -9.00 11.69 16.63
CA VAL A 320 -9.90 11.63 17.80
C VAL A 320 -9.30 12.39 18.98
N LEU A 321 -7.98 12.28 19.19
CA LEU A 321 -7.25 13.04 20.19
C LEU A 321 -7.23 14.53 19.90
N LEU A 322 -6.88 14.92 18.67
CA LEU A 322 -6.77 16.31 18.23
C LEU A 322 -8.10 17.05 18.24
N ASP A 323 -9.21 16.36 17.94
CA ASP A 323 -10.57 16.92 18.01
C ASP A 323 -11.06 17.11 19.46
N GLY A 324 -10.27 16.72 20.48
CA GLY A 324 -10.66 16.80 21.90
C GLY A 324 -11.65 15.71 22.34
N ASN A 325 -11.89 14.69 21.50
CA ASN A 325 -12.87 13.63 21.73
C ASN A 325 -12.28 12.41 22.45
N ALA A 326 -11.04 12.48 22.91
CA ALA A 326 -10.36 11.36 23.57
C ALA A 326 -10.98 10.96 24.93
N GLY A 327 -11.45 11.94 25.71
CA GLY A 327 -12.02 11.71 27.04
C GLY A 327 -11.12 10.81 27.92
N PRO A 328 -11.65 9.71 28.49
CA PRO A 328 -10.87 8.80 29.35
C PRO A 328 -9.79 8.00 28.60
N TYR A 329 -9.78 8.03 27.26
CA TYR A 329 -8.88 7.24 26.43
C TYR A 329 -7.63 8.01 25.98
N THR A 330 -7.42 9.21 26.50
CA THR A 330 -6.33 10.13 26.14
C THR A 330 -4.95 9.46 26.13
N GLU A 331 -4.61 8.69 27.17
CA GLU A 331 -3.28 8.05 27.28
C GLU A 331 -3.00 7.06 26.14
N ILE A 332 -3.99 6.24 25.76
CA ILE A 332 -3.83 5.26 24.67
C ILE A 332 -3.82 5.96 23.32
N LEU A 333 -4.65 6.99 23.11
CA LEU A 333 -4.67 7.74 21.86
C LEU A 333 -3.38 8.56 21.65
N GLN A 334 -2.72 9.01 22.73
CA GLN A 334 -1.37 9.58 22.65
C GLN A 334 -0.32 8.55 22.19
N GLN A 335 -0.46 7.28 22.56
CA GLN A 335 0.43 6.24 22.04
C GLN A 335 0.20 6.01 20.54
N TYR A 336 -1.06 6.01 20.08
CA TYR A 336 -1.36 6.00 18.64
C TYR A 336 -0.76 7.20 17.92
N GLN A 337 -0.89 8.40 18.50
CA GLN A 337 -0.26 9.63 17.98
C GLN A 337 1.24 9.48 17.83
N ALA A 338 1.94 8.94 18.84
CA ALA A 338 3.38 8.72 18.74
C ALA A 338 3.76 7.78 17.57
N LYS A 339 2.90 6.80 17.24
CA LYS A 339 3.13 5.91 16.07
C LYS A 339 2.79 6.58 14.74
N ALA A 340 1.70 7.34 14.68
CA ALA A 340 1.36 8.14 13.50
C ALA A 340 2.50 9.11 13.17
N GLU A 341 2.99 9.81 14.18
CA GLU A 341 4.07 10.77 14.02
C GLU A 341 5.38 10.11 13.61
N TYR A 342 5.68 8.87 14.03
CA TYR A 342 6.84 8.13 13.51
C TYR A 342 6.85 8.08 11.96
N PHE A 343 5.71 7.75 11.35
CA PHE A 343 5.56 7.75 9.90
C PHE A 343 5.67 9.15 9.30
N LEU A 344 4.93 10.13 9.86
CA LEU A 344 4.90 11.50 9.36
C LEU A 344 6.29 12.16 9.41
N CYS A 345 7.00 12.00 10.53
CA CYS A 345 8.36 12.48 10.68
C CYS A 345 9.31 11.75 9.71
N ALA A 346 9.10 10.45 9.43
CA ALA A 346 9.97 9.68 8.53
C ALA A 346 9.86 10.16 7.09
N ALA A 347 8.66 10.51 6.65
CA ALA A 347 8.41 11.08 5.32
C ALA A 347 9.13 12.43 5.13
N LEU A 348 9.26 13.19 6.23
CA LEU A 348 9.92 14.49 6.27
C LEU A 348 11.42 14.43 6.59
N GLN A 349 12.01 13.24 6.70
CA GLN A 349 13.42 13.05 7.10
C GLN A 349 13.74 13.60 8.51
N LYS A 350 12.75 13.63 9.40
CA LYS A 350 12.81 14.18 10.76
C LYS A 350 12.46 13.15 11.85
N ASN A 351 12.44 11.86 11.52
CA ASN A 351 12.11 10.79 12.48
C ASN A 351 13.31 10.43 13.38
N HIS A 352 13.07 10.06 14.63
CA HIS A 352 14.11 9.49 15.50
C HIS A 352 14.60 8.12 15.03
N GLY A 353 13.76 7.40 14.28
CA GLY A 353 14.06 6.08 13.74
C GLY A 353 14.47 6.10 12.27
N LYS A 354 13.87 5.18 11.51
CA LYS A 354 14.13 5.05 10.07
C LYS A 354 13.47 6.21 9.34
N GLN A 355 14.18 6.80 8.40
CA GLN A 355 13.58 7.73 7.43
C GLN A 355 13.01 6.95 6.25
N LEU A 356 11.94 7.47 5.66
CA LEU A 356 11.43 6.94 4.39
C LEU A 356 12.50 7.14 3.31
N THR A 357 12.81 6.08 2.57
CA THR A 357 13.79 6.16 1.49
C THR A 357 13.22 7.04 0.37
N LYS A 358 14.08 7.81 -0.28
CA LYS A 358 13.74 8.59 -1.48
C LYS A 358 14.63 8.19 -2.64
N SER A 359 14.08 8.21 -3.84
CA SER A 359 14.86 8.18 -5.08
C SER A 359 15.68 9.48 -5.23
N PRO A 360 16.67 9.52 -6.13
CA PRO A 360 17.40 10.74 -6.48
C PRO A 360 16.51 11.97 -6.77
N ASP A 361 15.39 11.78 -7.46
CA ASP A 361 14.43 12.84 -7.79
C ASP A 361 13.40 13.12 -6.67
N GLY A 362 13.50 12.42 -5.53
CA GLY A 362 12.70 12.69 -4.34
C GLY A 362 11.38 11.93 -4.23
N MET A 363 11.13 10.92 -5.09
CA MET A 363 9.99 10.01 -4.93
C MET A 363 10.19 9.14 -3.69
N PHE A 364 9.16 8.96 -2.87
CA PHE A 364 9.20 7.97 -1.80
C PHE A 364 9.40 6.56 -2.36
N TRP A 365 10.27 5.78 -1.75
CA TRP A 365 10.62 4.44 -2.19
C TRP A 365 10.43 3.42 -1.07
N THR A 366 9.56 2.43 -1.31
CA THR A 366 9.24 1.36 -0.37
C THR A 366 9.65 0.01 -0.91
N GLN A 367 9.27 -0.32 -2.16
CA GLN A 367 9.56 -1.61 -2.77
C GLN A 367 9.55 -1.54 -4.30
N TYR A 368 10.09 -2.57 -4.95
CA TYR A 368 10.16 -2.63 -6.41
C TYR A 368 8.79 -2.80 -7.09
N TRP A 369 7.92 -3.62 -6.50
CA TRP A 369 6.64 -3.95 -7.10
C TRP A 369 5.59 -2.89 -6.79
N ASN A 370 5.05 -2.22 -7.82
CA ASN A 370 3.98 -1.24 -7.68
C ASN A 370 4.25 -0.20 -6.57
N ASN A 371 5.43 0.45 -6.62
CA ASN A 371 5.83 1.43 -5.61
C ASN A 371 4.85 2.60 -5.49
N MET A 372 4.17 2.95 -6.59
CA MET A 372 3.23 4.08 -6.65
C MET A 372 2.03 3.95 -5.70
N GLN A 373 1.65 2.74 -5.27
CA GLN A 373 0.71 2.59 -4.17
C GLN A 373 1.19 3.35 -2.92
N TYR A 374 2.45 3.14 -2.53
CA TYR A 374 2.99 3.72 -1.30
C TYR A 374 3.27 5.21 -1.44
N VAL A 375 3.64 5.64 -2.65
CA VAL A 375 3.83 7.07 -2.95
C VAL A 375 2.52 7.83 -2.78
N THR A 376 1.45 7.34 -3.40
CA THR A 376 0.13 8.00 -3.39
C THR A 376 -0.54 7.92 -2.03
N SER A 377 -0.45 6.77 -1.34
CA SER A 377 -1.01 6.61 0.00
C SER A 377 -0.28 7.46 1.04
N ALA A 378 1.05 7.58 0.95
CA ALA A 378 1.83 8.47 1.81
C ALA A 378 1.52 9.95 1.55
N ALA A 379 1.43 10.36 0.29
CA ALA A 379 1.05 11.73 -0.07
C ALA A 379 -0.33 12.10 0.51
N PHE A 380 -1.29 11.19 0.38
CA PHE A 380 -2.61 11.35 0.97
C PHE A 380 -2.54 11.47 2.49
N LEU A 381 -1.90 10.54 3.20
CA LEU A 381 -1.82 10.59 4.67
C LEU A 381 -1.13 11.86 5.20
N LEU A 382 -0.09 12.34 4.52
CA LEU A 382 0.57 13.61 4.86
C LEU A 382 -0.40 14.80 4.73
N SER A 383 -1.20 14.84 3.67
CA SER A 383 -2.19 15.91 3.48
C SER A 383 -3.30 15.87 4.53
N VAL A 384 -3.78 14.67 4.87
CA VAL A 384 -4.83 14.49 5.89
C VAL A 384 -4.32 14.83 7.28
N ALA A 385 -3.12 14.36 7.64
CA ALA A 385 -2.48 14.72 8.91
C ALA A 385 -2.25 16.24 8.99
N SER A 386 -1.79 16.87 7.91
CA SER A 386 -1.66 18.33 7.84
C SER A 386 -2.97 19.03 8.22
N ASN A 387 -4.10 18.61 7.64
CA ASN A 387 -5.41 19.19 7.94
C ASN A 387 -5.84 18.95 9.39
N TYR A 388 -5.60 17.75 9.95
CA TYR A 388 -5.95 17.44 11.34
C TYR A 388 -5.18 18.31 12.33
N TYR A 389 -3.86 18.42 12.16
CA TYR A 389 -3.02 19.26 13.00
C TYR A 389 -3.34 20.75 12.84
N ALA A 390 -3.62 21.19 11.60
CA ALA A 390 -4.02 22.57 11.33
C ALA A 390 -5.33 22.95 12.03
N ALA A 391 -6.36 22.09 11.93
CA ALA A 391 -7.64 22.30 12.59
C ALA A 391 -7.53 22.36 14.12
N ALA A 392 -6.60 21.58 14.69
CA ALA A 392 -6.33 21.60 16.13
C ALA A 392 -5.42 22.75 16.59
N GLY A 393 -4.83 23.52 15.66
CA GLY A 393 -3.81 24.53 15.99
C GLY A 393 -2.53 23.93 16.60
N GLN A 394 -2.21 22.68 16.26
CA GLN A 394 -1.10 21.91 16.82
C GLN A 394 -0.12 21.47 15.73
N ASN A 395 1.03 20.96 16.15
CA ASN A 395 2.03 20.34 15.28
C ASN A 395 2.45 18.97 15.87
N PRO A 396 3.00 18.05 15.06
CA PRO A 396 3.61 16.82 15.56
C PRO A 396 4.65 17.09 16.65
N GLN A 397 4.64 16.30 17.72
CA GLN A 397 5.47 16.51 18.92
C GLN A 397 6.63 15.51 19.05
N HIS A 398 6.62 14.40 18.32
CA HIS A 398 7.56 13.29 18.43
C HIS A 398 8.60 13.26 17.29
N CYS A 399 8.76 14.35 16.54
CA CYS A 399 9.82 14.50 15.55
C CYS A 399 11.13 15.02 16.20
N ILE A 400 12.29 14.76 15.57
CA ILE A 400 13.60 15.29 16.01
C ILE A 400 13.62 16.83 16.02
N SER A 401 12.90 17.44 15.09
CA SER A 401 12.79 18.89 14.95
C SER A 401 11.36 19.28 14.62
N SER A 402 11.03 20.55 14.84
CA SER A 402 9.70 21.08 14.56
C SER A 402 9.26 20.73 13.13
N VAL A 403 8.04 20.22 13.02
CA VAL A 403 7.34 19.94 11.77
C VAL A 403 6.09 20.79 11.74
N THR A 404 5.92 21.55 10.67
CA THR A 404 4.72 22.35 10.43
C THR A 404 3.73 21.59 9.55
N THR A 405 2.45 21.96 9.66
CA THR A 405 1.40 21.50 8.74
C THR A 405 1.74 21.81 7.28
N ARG A 406 2.37 22.96 7.02
CA ARG A 406 2.84 23.35 5.68
C ARG A 406 3.93 22.42 5.15
N GLU A 407 4.89 22.00 5.97
CA GLU A 407 5.92 21.05 5.55
C GLU A 407 5.30 19.68 5.18
N MET A 408 4.33 19.20 5.94
CA MET A 408 3.59 17.97 5.60
C MET A 408 2.88 18.10 4.26
N LEU A 409 2.18 19.22 4.02
CA LEU A 409 1.49 19.45 2.74
C LEU A 409 2.46 19.62 1.57
N ALA A 410 3.58 20.31 1.77
CA ALA A 410 4.61 20.47 0.74
C ALA A 410 5.22 19.11 0.35
N ALA A 411 5.43 18.22 1.32
CA ALA A 411 5.89 16.85 1.05
C ALA A 411 4.84 16.02 0.30
N ALA A 412 3.56 16.14 0.64
CA ALA A 412 2.48 15.51 -0.12
C ALA A 412 2.46 16.01 -1.57
N LYS A 413 2.49 17.33 -1.76
CA LYS A 413 2.50 17.97 -3.07
C LYS A 413 3.72 17.56 -3.89
N GLN A 414 4.90 17.44 -3.29
CA GLN A 414 6.11 16.96 -3.99
C GLN A 414 5.86 15.61 -4.67
N GLN A 415 5.19 14.68 -4.00
CA GLN A 415 4.91 13.36 -4.57
C GLN A 415 3.89 13.43 -5.71
N VAL A 416 2.84 14.25 -5.57
CA VAL A 416 1.87 14.48 -6.66
C VAL A 416 2.57 15.13 -7.87
N ASP A 417 3.39 16.14 -7.63
CA ASP A 417 4.19 16.81 -8.66
C ASP A 417 5.11 15.82 -9.39
N TYR A 418 5.78 14.93 -8.65
CA TYR A 418 6.61 13.87 -9.21
C TYR A 418 5.81 12.95 -10.13
N ILE A 419 4.64 12.48 -9.69
CA ILE A 419 3.74 11.62 -10.47
C ILE A 419 3.28 12.32 -11.75
N LEU A 420 3.04 13.63 -11.69
CA LEU A 420 2.54 14.43 -12.82
C LEU A 420 3.67 14.94 -13.74
N GLY A 421 4.93 14.60 -13.47
CA GLY A 421 6.04 14.81 -14.39
C GLY A 421 7.12 15.78 -13.93
N LYS A 422 7.07 16.31 -12.69
CA LYS A 422 8.21 17.02 -12.08
C LYS A 422 9.25 16.04 -11.55
N ASN A 423 9.90 15.38 -12.48
CA ASN A 423 11.06 14.51 -12.28
C ASN A 423 12.10 14.80 -13.38
N SER A 424 13.33 14.32 -13.21
CA SER A 424 14.43 14.57 -14.15
C SER A 424 14.15 14.10 -15.57
N ARG A 425 13.18 13.19 -15.75
CA ARG A 425 12.76 12.63 -17.04
C ARG A 425 11.60 13.39 -17.68
N GLY A 426 11.00 14.36 -16.99
CA GLY A 426 9.81 15.06 -17.44
C GLY A 426 8.66 14.12 -17.81
N LYS A 427 8.56 12.95 -17.15
CA LYS A 427 7.60 11.89 -17.50
C LYS A 427 6.52 11.79 -16.43
N SER A 428 5.26 11.97 -16.81
CA SER A 428 4.15 11.64 -15.92
C SER A 428 4.03 10.12 -15.79
N TYR A 429 3.70 9.66 -14.58
CA TYR A 429 3.31 8.28 -14.28
C TYR A 429 1.79 8.11 -14.18
N MET A 430 1.03 9.20 -14.41
CA MET A 430 -0.41 9.16 -14.67
C MET A 430 -0.64 9.08 -16.18
N ILE A 431 -1.33 8.04 -16.62
CA ILE A 431 -1.57 7.78 -18.04
C ILE A 431 -2.45 8.88 -18.63
N GLY A 432 -2.05 9.41 -19.79
CA GLY A 432 -2.79 10.46 -20.50
C GLY A 432 -2.66 11.87 -19.89
N PHE A 433 -1.76 12.07 -18.93
CA PHE A 433 -1.45 13.39 -18.36
C PHE A 433 -0.16 13.97 -18.94
N GLY A 434 -0.20 15.24 -19.36
CA GLY A 434 0.92 15.90 -20.02
C GLY A 434 1.24 15.30 -21.40
N SER A 435 2.41 15.66 -21.95
CA SER A 435 2.85 15.20 -23.28
C SER A 435 3.75 13.95 -23.25
N ASN A 436 4.24 13.56 -22.08
CA ASN A 436 5.14 12.42 -21.89
C ASN A 436 4.64 11.53 -20.76
N PHE A 437 3.94 10.45 -21.11
CA PHE A 437 3.36 9.47 -20.18
C PHE A 437 3.53 8.04 -20.71
N PRO A 438 3.28 6.98 -19.91
CA PRO A 438 3.32 5.59 -20.36
C PRO A 438 2.33 5.29 -21.49
N LEU A 439 2.84 4.72 -22.58
CA LEU A 439 2.04 4.35 -23.76
C LEU A 439 1.76 2.85 -23.83
N ARG A 440 2.54 2.01 -23.13
CA ARG A 440 2.52 0.55 -23.25
C ARG A 440 2.20 -0.09 -21.91
N VAL A 441 1.09 0.30 -21.32
CA VAL A 441 0.69 -0.14 -19.98
C VAL A 441 0.15 -1.57 -19.97
N HIS A 442 0.43 -2.30 -18.90
CA HIS A 442 -0.03 -3.67 -18.68
C HIS A 442 -1.53 -3.66 -18.37
N HIS A 443 -2.37 -3.54 -19.40
CA HIS A 443 -3.81 -3.46 -19.23
C HIS A 443 -4.55 -4.08 -20.42
N ARG A 444 -5.30 -5.17 -20.20
CA ARG A 444 -5.99 -5.93 -21.26
C ARG A 444 -7.01 -5.08 -22.00
N GLY A 445 -7.89 -4.39 -21.28
CA GLY A 445 -8.92 -3.54 -21.88
C GLY A 445 -8.37 -2.43 -22.79
N ALA A 446 -7.19 -1.90 -22.46
CA ALA A 446 -6.58 -0.79 -23.18
C ALA A 446 -5.67 -1.25 -24.33
N SER A 447 -5.08 -2.45 -24.22
CA SER A 447 -4.11 -2.98 -25.18
C SER A 447 -4.73 -3.72 -26.37
N ILE A 448 -6.01 -4.08 -26.31
CA ILE A 448 -6.66 -4.97 -27.27
C ILE A 448 -7.73 -4.21 -28.07
N ASP A 449 -7.54 -4.15 -29.40
CA ASP A 449 -8.55 -3.67 -30.34
C ASP A 449 -9.31 -4.84 -31.00
N GLY A 450 -10.61 -4.93 -30.70
CA GLY A 450 -11.51 -5.98 -31.17
C GLY A 450 -11.39 -7.34 -30.46
N PRO A 451 -12.21 -8.33 -30.86
CA PRO A 451 -12.22 -9.65 -30.25
C PRO A 451 -10.94 -10.44 -30.59
N VAL A 452 -10.41 -11.16 -29.58
CA VAL A 452 -9.24 -12.03 -29.73
C VAL A 452 -9.38 -13.25 -28.84
N GLY A 453 -8.97 -14.42 -29.35
CA GLY A 453 -8.97 -15.64 -28.54
C GLY A 453 -7.89 -15.62 -27.46
N CYS A 454 -8.15 -16.26 -26.32
CA CYS A 454 -7.33 -16.32 -25.11
C CYS A 454 -5.81 -16.19 -25.32
N ARG A 455 -5.16 -17.21 -25.91
CA ARG A 455 -3.71 -17.20 -26.12
C ARG A 455 -3.26 -16.33 -27.29
N LYS A 456 -4.14 -16.07 -28.26
CA LYS A 456 -3.82 -15.24 -29.45
C LYS A 456 -3.60 -13.78 -29.06
N GLY A 457 -4.22 -13.30 -27.98
CA GLY A 457 -4.00 -11.94 -27.49
C GLY A 457 -2.56 -11.66 -27.06
N TYR A 458 -1.83 -12.68 -26.61
CA TYR A 458 -0.42 -12.52 -26.25
C TYR A 458 0.44 -12.15 -27.47
N GLY A 459 0.30 -12.92 -28.56
CA GLY A 459 1.05 -12.66 -29.78
C GLY A 459 0.60 -11.40 -30.51
N LYS A 460 -0.72 -11.13 -30.54
CA LYS A 460 -1.29 -10.03 -31.33
C LYS A 460 -1.19 -8.67 -30.63
N PHE A 461 -1.22 -8.63 -29.29
CA PHE A 461 -1.28 -7.36 -28.55
C PHE A 461 -0.24 -7.28 -27.45
N TYR A 462 -0.10 -8.31 -26.60
CA TYR A 462 0.77 -8.22 -25.41
C TYR A 462 2.25 -7.98 -25.73
N LEU A 463 2.81 -8.75 -26.67
CA LEU A 463 4.24 -8.71 -27.02
C LEU A 463 4.60 -7.60 -27.99
N VAL A 464 3.61 -6.95 -28.60
CA VAL A 464 3.83 -5.97 -29.67
C VAL A 464 4.39 -4.66 -29.10
N PRO A 465 5.41 -4.05 -29.73
CA PRO A 465 6.05 -2.84 -29.23
C PRO A 465 5.22 -1.56 -29.40
N ASP A 466 4.10 -1.65 -30.11
CA ASP A 466 3.23 -0.50 -30.35
C ASP A 466 2.55 -0.01 -29.07
N PRO A 467 2.22 1.30 -28.99
CA PRO A 467 1.35 1.86 -27.97
C PRO A 467 0.04 1.08 -27.84
N ASN A 468 -0.57 1.13 -26.66
CA ASN A 468 -1.92 0.63 -26.48
C ASN A 468 -2.90 1.44 -27.37
N PRO A 469 -3.83 0.78 -28.10
CA PRO A 469 -4.78 1.46 -28.97
C PRO A 469 -5.74 2.39 -28.22
N PHE A 470 -5.98 2.14 -26.93
CA PHE A 470 -6.78 3.00 -26.08
C PHE A 470 -5.95 3.59 -24.95
N VAL A 471 -6.10 4.89 -24.71
CA VAL A 471 -5.46 5.59 -23.59
C VAL A 471 -6.29 5.34 -22.33
N LEU A 472 -5.68 4.68 -21.34
CA LEU A 472 -6.30 4.44 -20.02
C LEU A 472 -6.13 5.67 -19.13
N GLU A 473 -6.82 6.76 -19.47
CA GLU A 473 -6.64 8.06 -18.81
C GLU A 473 -6.78 7.96 -17.28
N GLY A 474 -5.82 8.58 -16.55
CA GLY A 474 -5.85 8.72 -15.10
C GLY A 474 -5.36 7.52 -14.29
N GLY A 475 -5.12 6.37 -14.94
CA GLY A 475 -4.49 5.23 -14.27
C GLY A 475 -3.06 5.59 -13.88
N ILE A 476 -2.68 5.30 -12.64
CA ILE A 476 -1.30 5.49 -12.15
C ILE A 476 -0.59 4.14 -12.20
N VAL A 477 0.43 4.04 -13.05
CA VAL A 477 1.23 2.80 -13.21
C VAL A 477 2.07 2.52 -11.96
N GLY A 478 2.64 1.32 -11.84
CA GLY A 478 3.52 0.92 -10.74
C GLY A 478 4.73 1.84 -10.48
N GLY A 479 5.21 2.53 -11.53
CA GLY A 479 6.21 3.61 -11.43
C GLY A 479 7.64 3.16 -11.74
N PRO A 480 8.62 4.09 -11.63
CA PRO A 480 10.03 3.81 -11.85
C PRO A 480 10.63 2.99 -10.71
N ASP A 481 11.87 2.53 -10.88
CA ASP A 481 12.65 1.94 -9.79
C ASP A 481 13.21 3.00 -8.80
N GLN A 482 13.98 2.54 -7.82
CA GLN A 482 14.59 3.38 -6.78
C GLN A 482 15.55 4.47 -7.30
N ASN A 483 15.98 4.37 -8.56
CA ASN A 483 16.89 5.31 -9.22
C ASN A 483 16.18 6.13 -10.30
N ASP A 484 14.84 6.22 -10.23
CA ASP A 484 14.00 6.96 -11.17
C ASP A 484 14.02 6.39 -12.61
N LEU A 485 14.43 5.13 -12.80
CA LEU A 485 14.42 4.48 -14.10
C LEU A 485 13.08 3.78 -14.35
N TYR A 486 12.41 4.19 -15.43
CA TYR A 486 11.15 3.61 -15.88
C TYR A 486 11.28 2.95 -17.25
N GLN A 487 10.73 1.75 -17.39
CA GLN A 487 10.63 1.03 -18.66
C GLN A 487 9.17 0.95 -19.10
N ASP A 488 8.85 1.64 -20.20
CA ASP A 488 7.51 1.65 -20.79
C ASP A 488 7.28 0.40 -21.66
N VAL A 489 7.12 -0.73 -20.97
CA VAL A 489 7.05 -2.06 -21.57
C VAL A 489 5.89 -2.80 -20.93
N ARG A 490 4.92 -3.23 -21.75
CA ARG A 490 3.71 -3.92 -21.30
C ARG A 490 4.00 -5.19 -20.50
N GLN A 491 5.11 -5.85 -20.79
CA GLN A 491 5.55 -7.04 -20.06
C GLN A 491 6.14 -6.75 -18.68
N ASN A 492 6.44 -5.49 -18.35
CA ASN A 492 6.95 -5.09 -17.04
C ASN A 492 5.80 -4.68 -16.13
N PHE A 493 4.99 -5.65 -15.72
CA PHE A 493 3.80 -5.43 -14.88
C PHE A 493 4.16 -4.81 -13.51
N ALA A 494 5.37 -5.02 -12.99
CA ALA A 494 5.84 -4.33 -11.78
C ALA A 494 5.82 -2.79 -11.89
N MET A 495 6.14 -2.26 -13.08
CA MET A 495 6.26 -0.83 -13.34
C MET A 495 5.09 -0.26 -14.13
N ALA A 496 4.56 -1.02 -15.10
CA ALA A 496 3.65 -0.55 -16.14
C ALA A 496 2.19 -0.91 -15.88
N GLU A 497 1.87 -1.62 -14.79
CA GLU A 497 0.51 -1.98 -14.41
C GLU A 497 -0.12 -0.87 -13.55
N PRO A 498 -1.25 -0.29 -13.97
CA PRO A 498 -2.06 0.55 -13.11
C PRO A 498 -3.04 -0.30 -12.29
N ALA A 499 -3.30 0.11 -11.05
CA ALA A 499 -4.25 -0.54 -10.15
C ALA A 499 -5.17 0.48 -9.48
N LEU A 500 -6.37 0.05 -9.10
CA LEU A 500 -7.40 0.89 -8.45
C LEU A 500 -6.85 1.70 -7.27
N TYR A 501 -6.13 1.03 -6.38
CA TYR A 501 -5.59 1.59 -5.14
C TYR A 501 -4.37 2.49 -5.33
N ASN A 502 -3.78 2.55 -6.54
CA ASN A 502 -2.76 3.55 -6.87
C ASN A 502 -3.41 4.92 -7.07
N THR A 503 -4.55 4.98 -7.75
CA THR A 503 -5.19 6.24 -8.12
C THR A 503 -6.10 6.78 -7.01
N ALA A 504 -6.78 5.89 -6.27
CA ALA A 504 -7.77 6.30 -5.25
C ALA A 504 -7.28 7.31 -4.21
N PRO A 505 -6.06 7.19 -3.64
CA PRO A 505 -5.57 8.14 -2.63
C PRO A 505 -5.42 9.57 -3.15
N LEU A 506 -5.29 9.79 -4.46
CA LEU A 506 -5.04 11.12 -5.02
C LEU A 506 -6.29 11.92 -5.38
N VAL A 507 -7.47 11.31 -5.49
CA VAL A 507 -8.65 11.98 -6.07
C VAL A 507 -9.00 13.28 -5.33
N GLY A 508 -9.25 13.23 -4.04
CA GLY A 508 -9.54 14.43 -3.25
C GLY A 508 -8.32 15.33 -3.05
N LEU A 509 -7.12 14.75 -2.92
CA LEU A 509 -5.89 15.52 -2.81
C LEU A 509 -5.62 16.39 -4.05
N LEU A 510 -5.92 15.90 -5.25
CA LEU A 510 -5.82 16.69 -6.49
C LEU A 510 -6.76 17.89 -6.43
N ALA A 511 -8.01 17.69 -5.98
CA ALA A 511 -8.95 18.80 -5.77
C ALA A 511 -8.42 19.81 -4.75
N TYR A 512 -7.85 19.33 -3.64
CA TYR A 512 -7.24 20.17 -2.62
C TYR A 512 -6.07 21.00 -3.16
N LEU A 513 -5.26 20.46 -4.06
CA LEU A 513 -4.14 21.19 -4.68
C LEU A 513 -4.57 22.20 -5.76
N ILE A 514 -5.81 22.14 -6.27
CA ILE A 514 -6.36 23.16 -7.17
C ILE A 514 -6.63 24.46 -6.38
N GLU A 515 -7.34 24.33 -5.26
CA GLU A 515 -7.88 25.45 -4.48
C GLU A 515 -6.96 25.87 -3.31
N GLY A 516 -6.36 24.90 -2.62
CA GLY A 516 -5.75 25.08 -1.30
C GLY A 516 -4.25 25.42 -1.30
N TYR A 517 -3.56 25.32 -2.45
CA TYR A 517 -2.13 25.58 -2.53
C TYR A 517 -1.84 26.92 -3.21
N ASN A 518 -1.95 28.01 -2.44
CA ASN A 518 -1.34 29.29 -2.81
C ASN A 518 0.10 29.32 -2.24
N ASP A 519 1.09 29.56 -3.10
CA ASP A 519 2.50 29.79 -2.70
C ASP A 519 2.65 31.00 -1.74
N ASP A 520 1.58 31.79 -1.57
CA ASP A 520 1.53 33.04 -0.79
C ASP A 520 1.16 32.85 0.70
N GLY A 521 1.02 31.61 1.18
CA GLY A 521 1.11 31.30 2.62
C GLY A 521 -0.17 31.41 3.45
N VAL A 522 -1.36 31.52 2.84
CA VAL A 522 -2.65 31.46 3.56
C VAL A 522 -3.45 30.22 3.13
N ASN A 523 -3.58 29.25 4.04
CA ASN A 523 -4.52 28.13 3.88
C ASN A 523 -5.94 28.67 4.06
N HIS A 524 -6.75 28.67 3.00
CA HIS A 524 -8.19 28.98 3.09
C HIS A 524 -9.09 27.73 3.07
N GLY A 525 -8.52 26.51 3.13
CA GLY A 525 -9.28 25.27 3.22
C GLY A 525 -9.51 24.83 4.67
N VAL A 526 -10.79 24.66 5.02
CA VAL A 526 -11.33 23.94 6.19
C VAL A 526 -11.35 24.68 7.54
N ALA A 527 -12.25 25.66 7.64
CA ALA A 527 -13.04 25.89 8.86
C ALA A 527 -14.52 25.67 8.51
N GLY A 528 -14.91 24.41 8.34
CA GLY A 528 -16.29 24.05 7.99
C GLY A 528 -16.60 22.62 8.38
N ILE A 529 -17.70 22.45 9.12
CA ILE A 529 -18.26 21.18 9.62
C ILE A 529 -17.62 20.65 10.93
N LEU A 530 -17.98 21.30 12.04
CA LEU A 530 -18.51 20.65 13.25
C LEU A 530 -19.22 21.69 14.15
N GLN A 531 -20.28 22.32 13.63
CA GLN A 531 -21.36 22.86 14.48
C GLN A 531 -22.69 22.63 13.79
N VAL A 532 -23.33 21.50 14.12
CA VAL A 532 -24.79 21.42 14.06
C VAL A 532 -25.27 21.67 15.48
N ASN A 533 -25.78 22.88 15.70
CA ASN A 533 -26.39 23.35 16.93
C ASN A 533 -27.52 22.45 17.41
N GLY A 534 -27.61 22.30 18.73
CA GLY A 534 -28.74 21.65 19.38
C GLY A 534 -28.73 21.61 20.90
N GLN A 535 -28.01 22.48 21.61
CA GLN A 535 -28.27 22.71 23.04
C GLN A 535 -29.63 23.41 23.17
N ARG A 536 -30.67 22.65 23.55
CA ARG A 536 -31.82 23.21 24.26
C ARG A 536 -31.70 22.84 25.72
N HIS A 537 -31.44 23.85 26.53
CA HIS A 537 -31.80 23.88 27.94
C HIS A 537 -33.28 23.49 28.10
N LEU A 538 -33.52 22.44 28.86
CA LEU A 538 -34.78 22.26 29.58
C LEU A 538 -34.41 21.90 31.02
N ASP A 539 -34.62 22.88 31.90
CA ASP A 539 -34.79 22.68 33.33
C ASP A 539 -35.95 21.71 33.57
N GLY A 540 -35.79 20.78 34.52
CA GLY A 540 -36.90 19.96 34.99
C GLY A 540 -36.53 18.70 35.76
N GLY A 541 -36.24 18.85 37.06
CA GLY A 541 -36.85 18.04 38.12
C GLY A 541 -36.55 16.54 38.24
N LEU A 542 -35.72 16.23 39.25
CA LEU A 542 -35.89 15.18 40.28
C LEU A 542 -36.36 13.76 39.87
N GLY A 543 -35.44 12.80 40.04
CA GLY A 543 -35.74 11.36 40.10
C GLY A 543 -34.61 10.58 40.77
N ILE A 544 -34.66 10.54 42.10
CA ILE A 544 -33.77 9.75 42.97
C ILE A 544 -33.99 8.26 42.72
N TYR A 545 -32.95 7.51 42.34
CA TYR A 545 -32.82 6.10 42.72
C TYR A 545 -31.38 5.75 43.06
N SER A 546 -31.23 5.25 44.28
CA SER A 546 -29.99 4.91 44.97
C SER A 546 -29.43 3.53 44.60
N ASN A 547 -28.11 3.42 44.77
CA ASN A 547 -27.36 2.24 45.19
C ASN A 547 -27.31 0.99 44.28
N ARG A 548 -26.09 0.71 43.77
CA ARG A 548 -25.24 -0.31 44.41
C ARG A 548 -23.76 -0.17 44.04
N ARG A 549 -22.94 0.11 45.06
CA ARG A 549 -21.49 -0.07 45.10
C ARG A 549 -21.15 -1.55 44.86
N MET A 550 -20.28 -1.84 43.90
CA MET A 550 -19.41 -3.01 43.98
C MET A 550 -17.96 -2.55 43.87
N GLN A 551 -17.25 -2.67 44.99
CA GLN A 551 -15.79 -2.65 45.04
C GLN A 551 -15.27 -3.90 44.34
N ALA A 552 -14.37 -3.73 43.37
CA ALA A 552 -13.53 -4.80 42.87
C ALA A 552 -12.07 -4.33 42.89
N ASN A 553 -11.24 -5.17 43.49
CA ASN A 553 -9.85 -4.91 43.87
C ASN A 553 -8.95 -4.57 42.68
N HIS A 554 -8.16 -3.50 42.83
CA HIS A 554 -6.95 -3.28 42.04
C HIS A 554 -5.95 -4.42 42.29
N ARG A 555 -5.70 -5.25 41.27
CA ARG A 555 -4.48 -6.04 41.16
C ARG A 555 -3.63 -5.50 40.01
N ASN A 556 -2.47 -5.01 40.40
CA ASN A 556 -1.34 -4.59 39.57
C ASN A 556 -0.93 -5.71 38.60
N THR A 557 -1.18 -5.58 37.30
CA THR A 557 -0.62 -6.48 36.28
C THR A 557 0.63 -5.87 35.67
N ARG A 558 1.78 -6.49 35.98
CA ARG A 558 3.09 -6.21 35.41
C ARG A 558 3.07 -6.37 33.88
N LYS A 559 3.79 -5.49 33.17
CA LYS A 559 4.22 -5.61 31.76
C LYS A 559 4.47 -7.06 31.38
N GLY A 560 3.82 -7.56 30.33
CA GLY A 560 4.01 -8.92 29.81
C GLY A 560 5.48 -9.15 29.42
N ALA A 561 6.18 -9.98 30.17
CA ALA A 561 7.55 -10.37 29.83
C ALA A 561 7.50 -11.42 28.71
N GLN A 562 8.24 -11.19 27.62
CA GLN A 562 8.39 -12.17 26.54
C GLN A 562 8.91 -13.50 27.09
N VAL A 563 8.15 -14.58 26.88
CA VAL A 563 8.39 -15.93 27.46
C VAL A 563 9.53 -16.66 26.74
N VAL A 564 9.63 -16.49 25.42
CA VAL A 564 10.73 -16.99 24.58
C VAL A 564 11.29 -15.81 23.81
N MET A 565 12.60 -15.62 23.83
CA MET A 565 13.27 -14.47 23.21
C MET A 565 14.29 -14.94 22.18
N VAL A 566 14.25 -14.37 20.98
CA VAL A 566 15.22 -14.66 19.91
C VAL A 566 16.17 -13.47 19.78
N ILE A 567 17.46 -13.71 19.96
CA ILE A 567 18.51 -12.69 19.86
C ILE A 567 19.48 -13.14 18.78
N HIS A 568 19.86 -12.27 17.85
CA HIS A 568 20.87 -12.60 16.85
C HIS A 568 21.56 -11.34 16.34
N MET A 569 22.86 -11.49 16.06
CA MET A 569 23.76 -10.41 15.70
C MET A 569 24.62 -10.81 14.51
N LEU A 570 25.07 -9.80 13.77
CA LEU A 570 26.03 -9.97 12.71
C LEU A 570 27.37 -10.39 13.32
N VAL A 571 27.97 -11.44 12.77
CA VAL A 571 29.26 -11.99 13.22
C VAL A 571 30.34 -11.75 12.18
N ASP A 572 30.00 -11.81 10.89
CA ASP A 572 30.97 -11.66 9.81
C ASP A 572 30.33 -11.16 8.52
N GLN A 573 31.12 -10.48 7.68
CA GLN A 573 30.76 -10.02 6.34
C GLN A 573 31.88 -10.38 5.37
N PHE A 574 31.56 -11.12 4.32
CA PHE A 574 32.56 -11.56 3.33
C PHE A 574 31.97 -11.61 1.93
N VAL A 575 32.85 -11.60 0.92
CA VAL A 575 32.45 -11.77 -0.49
C VAL A 575 32.68 -13.22 -0.88
N HIS A 576 31.66 -13.88 -1.42
CA HIS A 576 31.73 -15.24 -1.94
C HIS A 576 31.10 -15.28 -3.34
N ASN A 577 31.84 -15.76 -4.34
CA ASN A 577 31.43 -15.78 -5.75
C ASN A 577 30.94 -14.41 -6.28
N GLY A 578 31.63 -13.33 -5.91
CA GLY A 578 31.27 -11.97 -6.33
C GLY A 578 30.01 -11.39 -5.66
N LYS A 579 29.42 -12.08 -4.68
CA LYS A 579 28.25 -11.61 -3.92
C LYS A 579 28.63 -11.36 -2.46
N GLN A 580 28.22 -10.22 -1.92
CA GLN A 580 28.35 -9.92 -0.49
C GLN A 580 27.46 -10.88 0.31
N SER A 581 28.03 -11.50 1.34
CA SER A 581 27.38 -12.46 2.23
C SER A 581 27.56 -12.05 3.68
N PHE A 582 26.54 -12.32 4.50
CA PHE A 582 26.49 -11.97 5.91
C PHE A 582 26.32 -13.24 6.73
N LYS A 583 27.14 -13.41 7.75
CA LYS A 583 27.02 -14.49 8.74
C LYS A 583 26.47 -13.93 10.04
N PHE A 584 25.37 -14.51 10.50
CA PHE A 584 24.73 -14.16 11.77
C PHE A 584 24.83 -15.32 12.75
N SER A 585 24.96 -14.99 14.03
CA SER A 585 24.79 -15.95 15.13
C SER A 585 23.65 -15.50 16.03
N GLY A 586 22.82 -16.44 16.42
CA GLY A 586 21.65 -16.21 17.23
C GLY A 586 21.49 -17.19 18.38
N LYS A 587 20.56 -16.86 19.27
CA LYS A 587 20.14 -17.64 20.41
C LYS A 587 18.62 -17.57 20.57
N VAL A 588 18.01 -18.70 20.89
CA VAL A 588 16.63 -18.79 21.40
C VAL A 588 16.74 -18.96 22.90
N VAL A 589 16.19 -18.04 23.68
CA VAL A 589 16.34 -17.95 25.14
C VAL A 589 15.00 -18.24 25.82
N ASN A 590 14.97 -19.18 26.75
CA ASN A 590 13.82 -19.36 27.64
C ASN A 590 13.87 -18.25 28.72
N LYS A 591 12.93 -17.30 28.65
CA LYS A 591 12.79 -16.19 29.61
C LYS A 591 11.68 -16.46 30.63
N SER A 592 11.00 -17.59 30.52
CA SER A 592 9.98 -18.01 31.48
C SER A 592 10.59 -18.54 32.76
N ASN A 593 9.75 -18.73 33.78
CA ASN A 593 10.11 -19.41 35.02
C ASN A 593 9.85 -20.93 34.98
N ARG A 594 9.48 -21.49 33.81
CA ARG A 594 9.23 -22.93 33.61
C ARG A 594 10.16 -23.50 32.54
N PRO A 595 10.48 -24.80 32.56
CA PRO A 595 11.20 -25.43 31.46
C PRO A 595 10.42 -25.30 30.13
N LEU A 596 11.10 -25.00 29.02
CA LEU A 596 10.54 -24.85 27.68
C LEU A 596 10.75 -26.16 26.91
N LYS A 597 9.65 -26.88 26.64
CA LYS A 597 9.66 -28.19 25.97
C LYS A 597 9.83 -28.05 24.46
N SER A 598 9.12 -27.11 23.85
CA SER A 598 9.15 -26.89 22.42
C SER A 598 8.96 -25.40 22.11
N ALA A 599 9.49 -24.97 20.97
CA ALA A 599 9.26 -23.64 20.42
C ALA A 599 9.32 -23.72 18.90
N GLU A 600 8.31 -23.15 18.24
CA GLU A 600 8.29 -22.95 16.79
C GLU A 600 8.68 -21.52 16.45
N LEU A 601 9.57 -21.38 15.47
CA LEU A 601 10.12 -20.12 15.00
C LEU A 601 9.80 -19.96 13.53
N VAL A 602 9.10 -18.88 13.17
CA VAL A 602 8.93 -18.49 11.77
C VAL A 602 10.11 -17.61 11.36
N VAL A 603 10.82 -18.01 10.30
CA VAL A 603 11.99 -17.30 9.80
C VAL A 603 11.72 -16.73 8.41
N HIS A 604 11.52 -15.42 8.31
CA HIS A 604 11.38 -14.70 7.04
C HIS A 604 12.70 -14.13 6.53
N LYS A 605 12.79 -13.94 5.21
CA LYS A 605 13.96 -13.36 4.52
C LYS A 605 15.27 -14.13 4.75
N LEU A 606 15.17 -15.44 4.98
CA LEU A 606 16.31 -16.35 5.04
C LEU A 606 16.49 -17.03 3.68
N TYR A 607 17.56 -16.69 2.98
CA TYR A 607 17.85 -17.17 1.62
C TYR A 607 19.03 -18.13 1.57
N GLY A 608 19.49 -18.60 2.73
CA GLY A 608 20.63 -19.50 2.85
C GLY A 608 20.50 -20.42 4.05
N PRO A 609 21.48 -21.29 4.30
CA PRO A 609 21.36 -22.34 5.30
C PRO A 609 21.33 -21.75 6.71
N LEU A 610 20.39 -22.25 7.52
CA LEU A 610 20.36 -22.04 8.98
C LEU A 610 20.78 -23.35 9.65
N ARG A 611 21.71 -23.25 10.62
CA ARG A 611 22.22 -24.35 11.43
C ARG A 611 21.91 -24.12 12.90
N GLY A 612 21.60 -25.19 13.63
CA GLY A 612 21.31 -25.13 15.08
C GLY A 612 19.82 -25.11 15.44
N LEU A 613 18.94 -25.09 14.44
CA LEU A 613 17.50 -25.35 14.57
C LEU A 613 17.10 -26.38 13.50
N SER A 614 16.04 -27.15 13.76
CA SER A 614 15.51 -28.13 12.83
C SER A 614 14.38 -27.52 12.01
N LYS A 615 14.38 -27.72 10.69
CA LYS A 615 13.31 -27.24 9.82
C LYS A 615 12.13 -28.21 9.87
N VAL A 616 10.90 -27.71 10.02
CA VAL A 616 9.69 -28.57 10.14
C VAL A 616 9.29 -29.16 8.78
N HIS A 617 9.42 -28.39 7.70
CA HIS A 617 9.16 -28.82 6.32
C HIS A 617 10.24 -28.28 5.37
N GLU A 618 10.64 -29.07 4.37
CA GLU A 618 11.69 -28.67 3.40
C GLU A 618 11.35 -27.39 2.64
N SER A 619 10.08 -27.17 2.28
CA SER A 619 9.57 -25.97 1.60
C SER A 619 9.09 -24.86 2.54
N GLY A 620 8.99 -25.12 3.85
CA GLY A 620 8.45 -24.16 4.82
C GLY A 620 9.46 -23.13 5.33
N ASN A 621 9.02 -22.23 6.19
CA ASN A 621 9.86 -21.26 6.91
C ASN A 621 9.81 -21.42 8.44
N VAL A 622 9.26 -22.55 8.91
CA VAL A 622 9.13 -22.88 10.33
C VAL A 622 10.29 -23.75 10.79
N TYR A 623 10.89 -23.36 11.90
CA TYR A 623 12.02 -24.01 12.55
C TYR A 623 11.68 -24.33 14.01
N VAL A 624 12.11 -25.48 14.50
CA VAL A 624 11.95 -25.91 15.89
C VAL A 624 13.31 -26.11 16.56
N LEU A 625 13.28 -26.19 17.88
CA LEU A 625 14.43 -26.66 18.64
C LEU A 625 14.86 -28.05 18.11
N PRO A 626 16.16 -28.32 17.96
CA PRO A 626 16.63 -29.58 17.41
C PRO A 626 16.27 -30.75 18.32
N ASN A 627 16.00 -31.93 17.73
CA ASN A 627 15.52 -33.10 18.46
C ASN A 627 16.47 -33.61 19.57
N TRP A 628 17.75 -33.21 19.53
CA TRP A 628 18.75 -33.54 20.56
C TRP A 628 18.77 -32.55 21.72
N SER A 629 18.06 -31.42 21.65
CA SER A 629 17.92 -30.52 22.79
C SER A 629 16.82 -31.03 23.71
N GLU A 630 17.18 -31.52 24.89
CA GLU A 630 16.24 -31.66 25.99
C GLU A 630 15.72 -30.27 26.42
N THR A 631 14.53 -30.27 27.02
CA THR A 631 13.80 -29.11 27.56
C THR A 631 14.72 -27.98 28.04
N LEU A 632 14.57 -26.76 27.49
CA LEU A 632 15.39 -25.60 27.88
C LEU A 632 14.94 -25.08 29.25
N LEU A 633 15.78 -25.15 30.28
CA LEU A 633 15.46 -24.62 31.61
C LEU A 633 15.35 -23.07 31.62
N PRO A 634 14.69 -22.47 32.63
CA PRO A 634 14.65 -21.01 32.79
C PRO A 634 16.03 -20.36 32.65
N GLY A 635 16.16 -19.38 31.76
CA GLY A 635 17.40 -18.65 31.48
C GLY A 635 18.36 -19.35 30.50
N GLN A 636 18.14 -20.61 30.14
CA GLN A 636 18.96 -21.30 29.15
C GLN A 636 18.66 -20.82 27.73
N SER A 637 19.59 -21.13 26.82
CA SER A 637 19.46 -20.76 25.42
C SER A 637 20.09 -21.77 24.48
N ILE A 638 19.50 -21.96 23.31
CA ILE A 638 20.12 -22.70 22.21
C ILE A 638 20.69 -21.75 21.17
N LYS A 639 21.89 -22.04 20.65
CA LYS A 639 22.54 -21.22 19.62
C LYS A 639 22.17 -21.72 18.22
N PHE A 640 22.04 -20.77 17.30
CA PHE A 640 21.95 -21.05 15.87
C PHE A 640 22.83 -20.08 15.09
N SER A 641 23.03 -20.37 13.81
CA SER A 641 23.72 -19.47 12.88
C SER A 641 23.12 -19.58 11.49
N TYR A 642 23.21 -18.53 10.70
CA TYR A 642 22.80 -18.56 9.30
C TYR A 642 23.67 -17.65 8.46
N ILE A 643 23.80 -18.00 7.18
CA ILE A 643 24.57 -17.26 6.18
C ILE A 643 23.65 -17.00 4.99
N HIS A 644 23.57 -15.75 4.53
CA HIS A 644 22.82 -15.37 3.32
C HIS A 644 23.33 -14.05 2.72
N SER A 645 22.88 -13.74 1.49
CA SER A 645 23.29 -12.57 0.71
C SER A 645 22.47 -11.29 0.98
N TYR A 646 21.75 -11.23 2.10
CA TYR A 646 20.88 -10.10 2.48
C TYR A 646 21.14 -9.70 3.94
N GLY A 647 20.56 -8.56 4.36
CA GLY A 647 20.59 -8.14 5.77
C GLY A 647 19.84 -9.11 6.70
N LYS A 648 19.98 -8.91 8.01
CA LYS A 648 19.47 -9.79 9.10
C LYS A 648 18.06 -10.36 8.80
N ALA A 649 17.95 -11.70 8.76
CA ALA A 649 16.66 -12.40 8.65
C ALA A 649 15.67 -11.96 9.75
N GLN A 650 14.38 -12.13 9.53
CA GLN A 650 13.35 -11.80 10.52
C GLN A 650 12.88 -13.09 11.19
N MET A 651 12.88 -13.15 12.52
CA MET A 651 12.57 -14.37 13.28
C MET A 651 11.51 -14.08 14.33
N PHE A 652 10.43 -14.86 14.33
CA PHE A 652 9.30 -14.71 15.23
C PHE A 652 9.01 -16.03 15.94
N VAL A 653 8.63 -15.97 17.22
CA VAL A 653 8.13 -17.14 17.95
C VAL A 653 6.67 -17.35 17.55
N ARG A 654 6.37 -18.45 16.85
CA ARG A 654 5.02 -18.81 16.40
C ARG A 654 4.20 -19.39 17.54
N SER A 655 4.79 -20.32 18.27
CA SER A 655 4.19 -21.06 19.38
C SER A 655 5.29 -21.61 20.27
N TYR A 656 4.93 -21.97 21.50
CA TYR A 656 5.83 -22.63 22.45
C TYR A 656 5.04 -23.47 23.46
N GLU A 657 5.70 -24.46 24.06
CA GLU A 657 5.14 -25.29 25.12
C GLU A 657 6.04 -25.24 26.36
N LEU A 658 5.46 -24.89 27.52
CA LEU A 658 6.16 -24.93 28.81
C LEU A 658 5.79 -26.22 29.57
N ALA A 659 6.78 -26.82 30.24
CA ALA A 659 6.62 -28.02 31.07
C ALA A 659 5.84 -27.74 32.34
#